data_AF-A0A7G8VSZ5-F1
#
_entry.id   AF-A0A7G8VSZ5-F1
#
_cell.length_a   1.000
_cell.length_b   1.000
_cell.length_c   1.000
_cell.angle_alpha   90.00
_cell.angle_beta   90.00
_cell.angle_gamma   90.00
#
_symmetry.space_group_name_H-M   'P 1'
#
loop_
_entity.id
_entity.type
_entity.pdbx_description
1 polymer ?
#
loop_
_entity_poly.entity_id
_entity_poly.type
_entity_poly.pdbx_seq_one_letter_code
_entity_poly.pdbx_strand_id
1 'polypeptide(L)'
;MRHLKDLPVLILGLGASGLAMARWCARHGAVVTVADTREAPALLATLKAQWPDVVFVGGPFSAALIEGTPIRAVYRSPGLSPATIASVVDAARAVGLPVGGELDLFARALLDLRTVEVPVVEAEPVPEVAVEPEALAEPVAEEVPVEEAVETEAQAQLPLEEPLPVVETPEAVQEAAPADAVALVTEPVVSTEPSEPAEPAQAVETPEATETSPEPVTPAMAEAMPRDPSMSVSVATPTEASDAEAPEAASQAPDAAVEVPEAASDAPTATPASNTGSRLPTTGKPYVPTAAKEAAEFVAKIAEFAATNPASAAAEEETPQLELAPVAEPEPPKGYTPAVLAITGTNGKTTVTALTGQLVERAGKTVAVAGNIGPTLLDTLSAHIDAGTLPDVWVLELSSFQLDGVQDFEPTAATVLNLTQDHLDWHGDMPAYAAAKARIFGARGLLVLNRDDAGVMAMLPPPIRAKLQRPQIRAHVTFGAAMPLRPGDYGIERINGVAWLVRALEADETQKRKRGAVVEEEIFFQRLMPADALRIRGRHNAMNALAALALASAADCALGPMLYGLREYRGEPHRVEPIAIVDEVEYFDDSKGTNVGATVAALIGLGEERRVVVILGGEGKGQDFEPLAEPVRKYARAVVLIGRDAPIIEAALATTGVSLMHAGSMEEAVRLCAARANPGDAVLLSPACASFDMFKDYEHRAEVFREAVQAYADSPRGLLGEHTPTQDAPSSSASGSMEEQV
;
A
#
# COMPACT_ATOMS: atom_id res chain seq x y z
N MET A 1 0.30 32.50 11.09
CA MET A 1 0.77 32.73 9.71
C MET A 1 0.30 34.10 9.24
N ARG A 2 1.17 34.97 8.70
CA ARG A 2 0.75 36.32 8.22
C ARG A 2 0.44 36.38 6.71
N HIS A 3 0.88 35.39 5.94
CA HIS A 3 0.85 35.41 4.47
C HIS A 3 -0.53 35.14 3.84
N LEU A 4 -1.48 34.58 4.60
CA LEU A 4 -2.87 34.34 4.17
C LEU A 4 -3.83 35.50 4.52
N LYS A 5 -3.42 36.44 5.39
CA LYS A 5 -4.32 37.48 5.89
C LYS A 5 -4.71 38.45 4.76
N ASP A 6 -6.01 38.69 4.63
CA ASP A 6 -6.65 39.51 3.60
C ASP A 6 -6.39 39.01 2.16
N LEU A 7 -5.85 37.80 1.99
CA LEU A 7 -5.49 37.22 0.69
C LEU A 7 -6.73 36.57 0.02
N PRO A 8 -7.08 36.92 -1.23
CA PRO A 8 -8.11 36.21 -1.98
C PRO A 8 -7.62 34.83 -2.46
N VAL A 9 -8.25 33.76 -1.99
CA VAL A 9 -7.83 32.37 -2.21
C VAL A 9 -8.93 31.58 -2.91
N LEU A 10 -8.59 30.90 -4.00
CA LEU A 10 -9.46 29.92 -4.66
C LEU A 10 -9.09 28.50 -4.22
N ILE A 11 -10.08 27.69 -3.87
CA ILE A 11 -9.92 26.27 -3.55
C ILE A 11 -10.74 25.44 -4.54
N LEU A 12 -10.10 24.49 -5.22
CA LEU A 12 -10.73 23.60 -6.18
C LEU A 12 -11.07 22.24 -5.52
N GLY A 13 -12.34 21.87 -5.59
CA GLY A 13 -12.90 20.60 -5.09
C GLY A 13 -13.21 20.65 -3.59
N LEU A 14 -14.47 20.44 -3.23
CA LEU A 14 -14.96 20.38 -1.84
C LEU A 14 -15.02 18.93 -1.34
N GLY A 15 -13.86 18.26 -1.37
CA GLY A 15 -13.59 17.01 -0.64
C GLY A 15 -13.10 17.29 0.79
N ALA A 16 -12.63 16.26 1.51
CA ALA A 16 -12.12 16.41 2.88
C ALA A 16 -10.95 17.42 2.98
N SER A 17 -9.89 17.23 2.19
CA SER A 17 -8.79 18.20 2.06
C SER A 17 -9.26 19.58 1.58
N GLY A 18 -10.23 19.63 0.66
CA GLY A 18 -10.85 20.87 0.17
C GLY A 18 -11.48 21.68 1.29
N LEU A 19 -12.28 21.02 2.15
CA LEU A 19 -12.86 21.62 3.34
C LEU A 19 -11.76 22.04 4.33
N ALA A 20 -10.79 21.17 4.64
CA ALA A 20 -9.70 21.45 5.58
C ALA A 20 -8.88 22.70 5.17
N MET A 21 -8.54 22.83 3.89
CA MET A 21 -7.90 24.03 3.34
C MET A 21 -8.80 25.28 3.45
N ALA A 22 -10.12 25.15 3.27
CA ALA A 22 -11.04 26.26 3.45
C ALA A 22 -11.10 26.72 4.91
N ARG A 23 -11.17 25.78 5.87
CA ARG A 23 -11.05 26.08 7.31
C ARG A 23 -9.76 26.83 7.61
N TRP A 24 -8.64 26.31 7.13
CA TRP A 24 -7.31 26.83 7.38
C TRP A 24 -7.10 28.25 6.85
N CYS A 25 -7.50 28.50 5.60
CA CYS A 25 -7.39 29.81 4.97
C CYS A 25 -8.32 30.83 5.65
N ALA A 26 -9.58 30.47 5.95
CA ALA A 26 -10.50 31.35 6.67
C ALA A 26 -10.02 31.66 8.10
N ARG A 27 -9.53 30.65 8.85
CA ARG A 27 -8.90 30.78 10.17
C ARG A 27 -7.74 31.78 10.20
N HIS A 28 -7.00 31.90 9.10
CA HIS A 28 -5.90 32.85 8.95
C HIS A 28 -6.26 34.14 8.19
N GLY A 29 -7.55 34.41 8.02
CA GLY A 29 -8.08 35.67 7.52
C GLY A 29 -8.02 35.84 6.00
N ALA A 30 -7.93 34.75 5.24
CA ALA A 30 -8.06 34.79 3.79
C ALA A 30 -9.52 35.02 3.36
N VAL A 31 -9.71 35.66 2.20
CA VAL A 31 -11.02 35.76 1.53
C VAL A 31 -11.16 34.53 0.63
N VAL A 32 -11.87 33.51 1.11
CA VAL A 32 -11.89 32.18 0.47
C VAL A 32 -13.08 32.02 -0.47
N THR A 33 -12.81 31.57 -1.69
CA THR A 33 -13.77 31.01 -2.64
C THR A 33 -13.49 29.52 -2.80
N VAL A 34 -14.51 28.67 -2.67
CA VAL A 34 -14.45 27.24 -2.98
C VAL A 34 -15.24 26.98 -4.27
N ALA A 35 -14.62 26.35 -5.26
CA ALA A 35 -15.28 25.91 -6.48
C ALA A 35 -15.34 24.37 -6.54
N ASP A 36 -16.46 23.79 -6.94
CA ASP A 36 -16.61 22.35 -7.18
C ASP A 36 -17.38 22.08 -8.47
N THR A 37 -17.02 21.02 -9.20
CA THR A 37 -17.70 20.65 -10.46
C THR A 37 -19.14 20.19 -10.25
N ARG A 38 -19.53 19.90 -9.01
CA ARG A 38 -20.90 19.57 -8.58
C ARG A 38 -21.58 20.82 -8.01
N GLU A 39 -22.86 21.01 -8.31
CA GLU A 39 -23.68 22.09 -7.71
C GLU A 39 -23.91 21.90 -6.20
N ALA A 40 -23.94 20.65 -5.74
CA ALA A 40 -24.20 20.27 -4.35
C ALA A 40 -23.28 19.13 -3.88
N PRO A 41 -21.96 19.38 -3.70
CA PRO A 41 -21.07 18.39 -3.09
C PRO A 41 -21.44 18.18 -1.61
N ALA A 42 -21.27 16.96 -1.09
CA ALA A 42 -21.80 16.55 0.22
C ALA A 42 -21.37 17.46 1.40
N LEU A 43 -20.15 18.02 1.36
CA LEU A 43 -19.61 18.89 2.41
C LEU A 43 -20.04 20.37 2.30
N LEU A 44 -20.86 20.74 1.30
CA LEU A 44 -21.33 22.12 1.12
C LEU A 44 -22.17 22.63 2.30
N ALA A 45 -23.00 21.77 2.89
CA ALA A 45 -23.79 22.11 4.07
C ALA A 45 -22.88 22.41 5.27
N THR A 46 -21.86 21.57 5.50
CA THR A 46 -20.85 21.75 6.55
C THR A 46 -20.06 23.04 6.35
N LEU A 47 -19.62 23.32 5.12
CA LEU A 47 -18.88 24.55 4.80
C LEU A 47 -19.72 25.80 5.12
N LYS A 48 -20.96 25.88 4.60
CA LYS A 48 -21.85 27.03 4.81
C LYS A 48 -22.29 27.22 6.27
N ALA A 49 -22.42 26.13 7.03
CA ALA A 49 -22.78 26.20 8.45
C ALA A 49 -21.64 26.67 9.35
N GLN A 50 -20.38 26.39 8.98
CA GLN A 50 -19.20 26.68 9.80
C GLN A 50 -18.46 27.96 9.34
N TRP A 51 -18.49 28.31 8.06
CA TRP A 51 -17.94 29.56 7.50
C TRP A 51 -18.89 30.16 6.45
N PRO A 52 -19.94 30.89 6.85
CA PRO A 52 -20.93 31.45 5.93
C PRO A 52 -20.37 32.52 4.97
N ASP A 53 -19.23 33.15 5.32
CA ASP A 53 -18.54 34.14 4.48
C ASP A 53 -17.72 33.51 3.33
N VAL A 54 -17.58 32.17 3.30
CA VAL A 54 -16.87 31.47 2.21
C VAL A 54 -17.77 31.38 0.99
N VAL A 55 -17.34 31.99 -0.11
CA VAL A 55 -18.08 31.95 -1.38
C VAL A 55 -18.00 30.56 -1.97
N PHE A 56 -19.13 29.97 -2.36
CA PHE A 56 -19.16 28.71 -3.11
C PHE A 56 -19.58 28.93 -4.56
N VAL A 57 -18.89 28.27 -5.49
CA VAL A 57 -19.20 28.27 -6.93
C VAL A 57 -19.36 26.83 -7.41
N GLY A 58 -20.57 26.47 -7.84
CA GLY A 58 -20.83 25.20 -8.53
C GLY A 58 -20.52 25.30 -10.02
N GLY A 59 -20.21 24.15 -10.64
CA GLY A 59 -20.14 24.00 -12.09
C GLY A 59 -18.71 23.87 -12.66
N PRO A 60 -18.58 23.82 -14.00
CA PRO A 60 -17.33 23.47 -14.66
C PRO A 60 -16.21 24.50 -14.42
N PHE A 61 -15.04 24.00 -14.06
CA PHE A 61 -13.84 24.81 -13.86
C PHE A 61 -13.39 25.46 -15.18
N SER A 62 -13.19 26.78 -15.15
CA SER A 62 -12.83 27.58 -16.32
C SER A 62 -11.96 28.77 -15.94
N ALA A 63 -11.28 29.38 -16.92
CA ALA A 63 -10.39 30.52 -16.69
C ALA A 63 -11.07 31.71 -16.00
N ALA A 64 -12.39 31.86 -16.12
CA ALA A 64 -13.20 32.88 -15.45
C ALA A 64 -13.20 32.78 -13.90
N LEU A 65 -12.71 31.69 -13.31
CA LEU A 65 -12.42 31.60 -11.87
C LEU A 65 -11.15 32.38 -11.46
N ILE A 66 -10.36 32.86 -12.43
CA ILE A 66 -9.12 33.63 -12.24
C ILE A 66 -9.20 34.97 -12.99
N GLU A 67 -9.56 34.95 -14.27
CA GLU A 67 -9.57 36.12 -15.15
C GLU A 67 -10.58 37.19 -14.68
N GLY A 68 -10.09 38.41 -14.46
CA GLY A 68 -10.91 39.52 -13.93
C GLY A 68 -11.29 39.41 -12.45
N THR A 69 -10.94 38.32 -11.77
CA THR A 69 -11.22 38.10 -10.34
C THR A 69 -10.15 38.73 -9.43
N PRO A 70 -10.41 38.90 -8.12
CA PRO A 70 -9.38 39.33 -7.18
C PRO A 70 -8.39 38.23 -6.76
N ILE A 71 -8.56 36.97 -7.19
CA ILE A 71 -7.82 35.78 -6.70
C ILE A 71 -6.30 35.94 -6.78
N ARG A 72 -5.60 35.49 -5.73
CA ARG A 72 -4.13 35.59 -5.56
C ARG A 72 -3.42 34.28 -5.20
N ALA A 73 -4.15 33.22 -4.90
CA ALA A 73 -3.60 31.87 -4.76
C ALA A 73 -4.66 30.83 -5.14
N VAL A 74 -4.22 29.68 -5.66
CA VAL A 74 -5.08 28.54 -5.98
C VAL A 74 -4.59 27.30 -5.24
N TYR A 75 -5.47 26.63 -4.51
CA TYR A 75 -5.20 25.32 -3.92
C TYR A 75 -6.16 24.27 -4.47
N ARG A 76 -5.68 23.05 -4.74
CA ARG A 76 -6.51 21.94 -5.22
C ARG A 76 -6.64 20.82 -4.18
N SER A 77 -7.84 20.30 -4.03
CA SER A 77 -8.06 19.02 -3.36
C SER A 77 -7.40 17.90 -4.17
N PRO A 78 -6.76 16.90 -3.53
CA PRO A 78 -6.25 15.72 -4.22
C PRO A 78 -7.36 14.99 -5.01
N GLY A 79 -6.95 14.24 -6.04
CA GLY A 79 -7.83 13.41 -6.87
C GLY A 79 -8.45 14.14 -8.07
N LEU A 80 -8.58 15.46 -8.06
CA LEU A 80 -9.02 16.23 -9.23
C LEU A 80 -8.10 15.99 -10.44
N SER A 81 -8.66 15.53 -11.56
CA SER A 81 -7.85 15.17 -12.74
C SER A 81 -7.12 16.39 -13.33
N PRO A 82 -5.92 16.22 -13.91
CA PRO A 82 -5.19 17.32 -14.54
C PRO A 82 -6.02 18.03 -15.63
N ALA A 83 -6.80 17.27 -16.41
CA ALA A 83 -7.69 17.80 -17.45
C ALA A 83 -8.84 18.64 -16.85
N THR A 84 -9.40 18.23 -15.72
CA THR A 84 -10.49 18.97 -15.03
C THR A 84 -10.02 20.34 -14.52
N ILE A 85 -8.77 20.48 -14.10
CA ILE A 85 -8.23 21.73 -13.51
C ILE A 85 -7.44 22.60 -14.50
N ALA A 86 -7.08 22.08 -15.68
CA ALA A 86 -6.16 22.71 -16.63
C ALA A 86 -6.48 24.19 -16.90
N SER A 87 -7.72 24.51 -17.29
CA SER A 87 -8.13 25.88 -17.62
C SER A 87 -8.02 26.88 -16.46
N VAL A 88 -8.05 26.42 -15.21
CA VAL A 88 -7.83 27.28 -14.02
C VAL A 88 -6.35 27.37 -13.70
N VAL A 89 -5.63 26.25 -13.75
CA VAL A 89 -4.20 26.18 -13.44
C VAL A 89 -3.36 26.95 -14.44
N ASP A 90 -3.69 26.86 -15.73
CA ASP A 90 -2.94 27.56 -16.78
C ASP A 90 -3.27 29.06 -16.80
N ALA A 91 -4.51 29.46 -16.50
CA ALA A 91 -4.85 30.86 -16.26
C ALA A 91 -4.08 31.42 -15.04
N ALA A 92 -4.06 30.68 -13.92
CA ALA A 92 -3.31 31.06 -12.72
C ALA A 92 -1.80 31.18 -13.00
N ARG A 93 -1.21 30.25 -13.75
CA ARG A 93 0.19 30.31 -14.20
C ARG A 93 0.46 31.50 -15.12
N ALA A 94 -0.43 31.81 -16.06
CA ALA A 94 -0.29 32.92 -17.00
C ALA A 94 -0.22 34.30 -16.30
N VAL A 95 -0.89 34.46 -15.16
CA VAL A 95 -0.79 35.65 -14.29
C VAL A 95 0.15 35.47 -13.08
N GLY A 96 0.95 34.41 -13.04
CA GLY A 96 2.00 34.19 -12.05
C GLY A 96 1.52 33.91 -10.62
N LEU A 97 0.30 33.38 -10.46
CA LEU A 97 -0.23 33.02 -9.14
C LEU A 97 0.35 31.68 -8.63
N PRO A 98 0.59 31.54 -7.31
CA PRO A 98 0.93 30.26 -6.71
C PRO A 98 -0.24 29.26 -6.85
N VAL A 99 0.10 28.04 -7.27
CA VAL A 99 -0.81 26.90 -7.36
C VAL A 99 -0.21 25.76 -6.53
N GLY A 100 -0.96 25.24 -5.57
CA GLY A 100 -0.52 24.14 -4.69
C GLY A 100 -1.67 23.27 -4.19
N GLY A 101 -1.44 22.54 -3.11
CA GLY A 101 -2.46 21.75 -2.42
C GLY A 101 -2.33 21.80 -0.89
N GLU A 102 -2.97 20.84 -0.22
CA GLU A 102 -2.99 20.77 1.24
C GLU A 102 -1.59 20.59 1.85
N LEU A 103 -0.72 19.82 1.18
CA LEU A 103 0.64 19.56 1.65
C LEU A 103 1.53 20.81 1.61
N ASP A 104 1.38 21.69 0.61
CA ASP A 104 2.13 22.94 0.53
C ASP A 104 1.70 23.91 1.65
N LEU A 105 0.39 23.97 1.94
CA LEU A 105 -0.15 24.74 3.08
C LEU A 105 0.36 24.20 4.42
N PHE A 106 0.40 22.87 4.61
CA PHE A 106 0.92 22.22 5.81
C PHE A 106 2.44 22.45 5.97
N ALA A 107 3.23 22.28 4.90
CA ALA A 107 4.66 22.56 4.90
C ALA A 107 4.95 24.02 5.27
N ARG A 108 4.19 24.95 4.65
CA ARG A 108 4.28 26.38 4.95
C ARG A 108 3.86 26.71 6.39
N ALA A 109 2.89 25.98 6.95
CA ALA A 109 2.47 26.13 8.32
C ALA A 109 3.58 25.77 9.32
N LEU A 110 4.27 24.64 9.12
CA LEU A 110 5.42 24.25 9.92
C LEU A 110 6.58 25.26 9.80
N LEU A 111 6.82 25.81 8.61
CA LEU A 111 7.83 26.86 8.40
C LEU A 111 7.47 28.16 9.14
N ASP A 112 6.22 28.62 9.09
CA ASP A 112 5.79 29.79 9.84
C ASP A 112 5.90 29.53 11.38
N LEU A 113 5.59 28.31 11.87
CA LEU A 113 5.71 27.94 13.30
C LEU A 113 7.16 27.92 13.82
N ARG A 114 8.16 27.66 12.97
CA ARG A 114 9.58 27.80 13.32
C ARG A 114 10.02 29.24 13.64
N THR A 115 9.22 30.23 13.22
CA THR A 115 9.54 31.67 13.38
C THR A 115 8.79 32.35 14.53
N VAL A 116 8.01 31.58 15.30
CA VAL A 116 7.22 32.07 16.43
C VAL A 116 7.65 31.34 17.69
N GLU A 117 7.90 32.09 18.77
CA GLU A 117 8.03 31.52 20.11
C GLU A 117 6.68 30.91 20.50
N VAL A 118 6.59 29.58 20.46
CA VAL A 118 5.44 28.84 21.01
C VAL A 118 5.67 28.73 22.51
N PRO A 119 4.75 29.19 23.37
CA PRO A 119 4.90 29.04 24.81
C PRO A 119 4.84 27.55 25.17
N VAL A 120 5.99 26.99 25.57
CA VAL A 120 6.07 25.64 26.11
C VAL A 120 5.34 25.62 27.44
N VAL A 121 4.25 24.84 27.53
CA VAL A 121 3.66 24.49 28.81
C VAL A 121 4.53 23.38 29.38
N GLU A 122 5.41 23.72 30.32
CA GLU A 122 6.12 22.72 31.10
C GLU A 122 5.08 21.86 31.84
N ALA A 123 5.05 20.56 31.54
CA ALA A 123 4.23 19.62 32.28
C ALA A 123 4.74 19.57 33.72
N GLU A 124 3.87 19.79 34.71
CA GLU A 124 4.27 19.76 36.11
C GLU A 124 4.92 18.40 36.42
N PRO A 125 6.08 18.38 37.12
CA PRO A 125 6.79 17.15 37.39
C PRO A 125 5.93 16.24 38.25
N VAL A 126 5.59 15.06 37.73
CA VAL A 126 4.92 14.01 38.49
C VAL A 126 5.74 13.75 39.76
N PRO A 127 5.15 13.89 40.96
CA PRO A 127 5.93 13.86 42.19
C PRO A 127 6.59 12.49 42.35
N GLU A 128 7.91 12.48 42.57
CA GLU A 128 8.66 11.26 42.85
C GLU A 128 8.08 10.59 44.10
N VAL A 129 7.49 9.41 43.92
CA VAL A 129 7.10 8.55 45.05
C VAL A 129 8.38 8.02 45.66
N ALA A 130 8.84 8.68 46.72
CA ALA A 130 10.01 8.29 47.48
C ALA A 130 9.81 6.88 48.08
N VAL A 131 10.45 5.89 47.47
CA VAL A 131 10.51 4.52 48.00
C VAL A 131 11.53 4.52 49.14
N GLU A 132 11.05 4.50 50.39
CA GLU A 132 11.94 4.31 51.54
C GLU A 132 12.59 2.92 51.49
N PRO A 133 13.89 2.79 51.82
CA PRO A 133 14.60 1.52 51.75
C PRO A 133 14.26 0.64 52.96
N GLU A 134 13.39 -0.36 52.77
CA GLU A 134 13.19 -1.40 53.79
C GLU A 134 14.51 -2.14 54.08
N ALA A 135 14.78 -2.37 55.36
CA ALA A 135 16.07 -2.86 55.83
C ALA A 135 16.23 -4.37 55.64
N LEU A 136 17.44 -4.78 55.24
CA LEU A 136 17.86 -6.19 55.18
C LEU A 136 17.79 -6.83 56.57
N ALA A 137 17.01 -7.91 56.70
CA ALA A 137 17.04 -8.81 57.84
C ALA A 137 17.74 -10.13 57.45
N GLU A 138 18.70 -10.57 58.26
CA GLU A 138 19.44 -11.82 58.04
C GLU A 138 18.61 -13.06 58.41
N PRO A 139 18.87 -14.24 57.80
CA PRO A 139 18.01 -15.40 57.92
C PRO A 139 18.18 -16.16 59.24
N VAL A 140 17.09 -16.70 59.75
CA VAL A 140 17.07 -17.76 60.77
C VAL A 140 16.39 -18.99 60.16
N ALA A 141 17.00 -20.16 60.31
CA ALA A 141 16.45 -21.42 59.84
C ALA A 141 15.79 -22.17 61.00
N GLU A 142 14.72 -22.93 60.73
CA GLU A 142 14.65 -24.35 61.07
C GLU A 142 13.50 -25.08 60.36
N GLU A 143 13.82 -26.31 59.94
CA GLU A 143 13.03 -27.50 59.60
C GLU A 143 11.53 -27.41 59.19
N VAL A 144 11.24 -27.96 58.00
CA VAL A 144 9.91 -28.43 57.59
C VAL A 144 9.93 -29.97 57.53
N PRO A 145 9.08 -30.70 58.27
CA PRO A 145 8.87 -32.13 58.06
C PRO A 145 8.00 -32.36 56.82
N VAL A 146 8.39 -33.33 55.99
CA VAL A 146 7.61 -33.77 54.82
C VAL A 146 6.76 -34.97 55.22
N GLU A 147 5.46 -34.94 54.92
CA GLU A 147 4.64 -36.15 54.83
C GLU A 147 3.58 -35.98 53.72
N GLU A 148 3.12 -37.10 53.16
CA GLU A 148 2.40 -37.15 51.89
C GLU A 148 0.86 -37.16 52.04
N ALA A 149 0.17 -36.78 50.97
CA ALA A 149 -0.72 -37.67 50.19
C ALA A 149 -2.16 -37.18 49.91
N VAL A 150 -2.72 -37.79 48.85
CA VAL A 150 -4.13 -37.90 48.45
C VAL A 150 -4.83 -36.63 47.95
N GLU A 151 -4.93 -36.51 46.62
CA GLU A 151 -5.98 -35.75 45.97
C GLU A 151 -7.37 -36.36 46.28
N THR A 152 -8.40 -35.54 46.49
CA THR A 152 -9.80 -36.03 46.49
C THR A 152 -10.69 -34.97 45.85
N GLU A 153 -11.51 -35.38 44.88
CA GLU A 153 -12.44 -34.48 44.19
C GLU A 153 -13.58 -34.04 45.11
N ALA A 154 -13.92 -32.75 45.07
CA ALA A 154 -15.17 -32.23 45.63
C ALA A 154 -15.69 -31.07 44.76
N GLN A 155 -16.89 -31.23 44.21
CA GLN A 155 -17.57 -30.18 43.44
C GLN A 155 -18.18 -29.13 44.36
N ALA A 156 -18.06 -27.85 44.02
CA ALA A 156 -18.79 -26.75 44.63
C ALA A 156 -19.30 -25.79 43.56
N GLN A 157 -20.50 -25.22 43.77
CA GLN A 157 -21.24 -24.48 42.75
C GLN A 157 -20.97 -22.97 42.83
N LEU A 158 -20.97 -22.32 41.66
CA LEU A 158 -20.97 -20.85 41.55
C LEU A 158 -22.41 -20.31 41.63
N PRO A 159 -22.71 -19.31 42.47
CA PRO A 159 -23.97 -18.56 42.39
C PRO A 159 -23.92 -17.50 41.27
N LEU A 160 -25.09 -17.15 40.75
CA LEU A 160 -25.29 -16.02 39.82
C LEU A 160 -25.52 -14.73 40.61
N GLU A 161 -25.07 -13.58 40.08
CA GLU A 161 -25.37 -12.25 40.62
C GLU A 161 -26.48 -11.55 39.81
N GLU A 162 -27.40 -10.90 40.51
CA GLU A 162 -28.44 -10.01 39.94
C GLU A 162 -28.10 -8.53 40.21
N PRO A 163 -28.54 -7.58 39.36
CA PRO A 163 -28.13 -6.18 39.45
C PRO A 163 -28.83 -5.39 40.57
N LEU A 164 -28.13 -4.37 41.09
CA LEU A 164 -28.59 -3.49 42.18
C LEU A 164 -29.35 -2.23 41.69
N PRO A 165 -30.16 -1.56 42.55
CA PRO A 165 -31.32 -0.77 42.11
C PRO A 165 -31.12 0.75 41.99
N VAL A 166 -32.13 1.39 41.38
CA VAL A 166 -32.30 2.85 41.23
C VAL A 166 -32.89 3.49 42.48
N VAL A 167 -32.64 4.79 42.69
CA VAL A 167 -33.21 5.63 43.77
C VAL A 167 -33.90 6.86 43.16
N GLU A 168 -35.05 7.28 43.72
CA GLU A 168 -35.94 8.34 43.18
C GLU A 168 -36.18 9.53 44.14
N THR A 169 -36.97 10.53 43.65
CA THR A 169 -37.84 11.49 44.38
C THR A 169 -37.23 12.84 44.87
N PRO A 170 -38.04 13.93 45.05
CA PRO A 170 -39.35 14.30 44.45
C PRO A 170 -39.55 15.82 44.07
N GLU A 171 -40.80 16.19 43.69
CA GLU A 171 -41.46 17.53 43.60
C GLU A 171 -41.12 18.42 42.35
N ALA A 172 -42.05 18.82 41.44
CA ALA A 172 -43.33 19.60 41.48
C ALA A 172 -43.09 21.13 41.26
N VAL A 173 -43.87 21.94 40.50
CA VAL A 173 -45.34 22.19 40.46
C VAL A 173 -45.81 22.78 39.07
N GLN A 174 -47.14 22.76 38.83
CA GLN A 174 -48.04 23.39 37.80
C GLN A 174 -47.55 24.70 37.10
N GLU A 175 -47.94 25.11 35.88
CA GLU A 175 -49.26 25.34 35.20
C GLU A 175 -49.05 25.48 33.64
N ALA A 176 -50.00 25.57 32.68
CA ALA A 176 -51.47 25.35 32.51
C ALA A 176 -51.83 25.33 30.98
N ALA A 177 -53.11 25.46 30.57
CA ALA A 177 -53.63 25.55 29.18
C ALA A 177 -54.86 26.52 29.11
N PRO A 178 -55.81 26.58 28.12
CA PRO A 178 -56.13 25.77 26.91
C PRO A 178 -55.52 26.39 25.61
N ALA A 179 -56.01 26.36 24.35
CA ALA A 179 -57.23 25.94 23.60
C ALA A 179 -56.83 25.84 22.08
N ASP A 180 -57.59 25.31 21.08
CA ASP A 180 -58.91 24.65 20.93
C ASP A 180 -58.85 23.78 19.63
N ALA A 181 -59.57 22.66 19.43
CA ALA A 181 -61.00 22.46 19.08
C ALA A 181 -61.43 22.87 17.63
N VAL A 182 -62.20 22.09 16.83
CA VAL A 182 -62.55 20.64 16.87
C VAL A 182 -63.10 20.13 15.50
N ALA A 183 -62.70 18.93 15.02
CA ALA A 183 -63.36 18.05 14.01
C ALA A 183 -62.46 16.80 13.75
N LEU A 184 -62.85 15.56 13.37
CA LEU A 184 -64.09 14.81 13.08
C LEU A 184 -64.62 14.75 11.61
N VAL A 185 -64.98 13.60 10.98
CA VAL A 185 -64.67 12.15 11.23
C VAL A 185 -65.13 11.21 10.07
N THR A 186 -64.61 9.96 9.99
CA THR A 186 -65.14 8.70 9.31
C THR A 186 -65.03 8.43 7.78
N GLU A 187 -65.14 7.12 7.47
CA GLU A 187 -64.90 6.32 6.24
C GLU A 187 -66.24 5.93 5.51
N PRO A 188 -66.46 4.80 4.74
CA PRO A 188 -65.59 3.77 4.09
C PRO A 188 -66.03 3.25 2.66
N VAL A 189 -65.30 2.25 2.09
CA VAL A 189 -65.78 1.13 1.19
C VAL A 189 -66.17 1.42 -0.30
N VAL A 190 -66.10 0.53 -1.33
CA VAL A 190 -65.21 -0.63 -1.75
C VAL A 190 -65.58 -1.12 -3.19
N SER A 191 -64.85 -2.10 -3.79
CA SER A 191 -65.13 -2.88 -5.05
C SER A 191 -64.96 -2.16 -6.41
N THR A 192 -64.65 -2.79 -7.58
CA THR A 192 -64.48 -4.21 -8.00
C THR A 192 -63.58 -4.34 -9.26
N GLU A 193 -63.04 -5.54 -9.57
CA GLU A 193 -62.39 -5.96 -10.84
C GLU A 193 -63.43 -6.34 -11.96
N PRO A 194 -63.13 -6.91 -13.17
CA PRO A 194 -61.83 -7.33 -13.78
C PRO A 194 -61.65 -7.09 -15.32
N SER A 195 -60.59 -7.71 -15.89
CA SER A 195 -60.43 -8.31 -17.26
C SER A 195 -59.58 -7.62 -18.36
N GLU A 196 -58.86 -8.47 -19.10
CA GLU A 196 -58.02 -8.26 -20.32
C GLU A 196 -58.83 -8.67 -21.60
N PRO A 197 -58.30 -8.92 -22.84
CA PRO A 197 -56.94 -8.74 -23.40
C PRO A 197 -56.86 -8.22 -24.88
N ALA A 198 -55.62 -8.19 -25.42
CA ALA A 198 -55.22 -8.47 -26.83
C ALA A 198 -55.20 -7.39 -27.95
N GLU A 199 -54.41 -7.71 -28.99
CA GLU A 199 -54.02 -6.97 -30.22
C GLU A 199 -55.04 -7.18 -31.40
N PRO A 200 -54.79 -6.94 -32.72
CA PRO A 200 -53.64 -6.33 -33.45
C PRO A 200 -53.97 -5.41 -34.69
N ALA A 201 -52.90 -5.02 -35.40
CA ALA A 201 -52.75 -4.92 -36.88
C ALA A 201 -53.25 -3.72 -37.76
N GLN A 202 -52.26 -3.03 -38.33
CA GLN A 202 -52.00 -2.72 -39.77
C GLN A 202 -52.87 -1.76 -40.64
N ALA A 203 -52.16 -0.75 -41.17
CA ALA A 203 -52.10 -0.24 -42.57
C ALA A 203 -53.29 0.48 -43.26
N VAL A 204 -52.99 1.59 -43.97
CA VAL A 204 -52.96 1.71 -45.46
C VAL A 204 -52.58 3.14 -45.94
N GLU A 205 -51.55 3.18 -46.80
CA GLU A 205 -51.19 4.10 -47.92
C GLU A 205 -51.22 5.66 -47.85
N THR A 206 -50.30 6.25 -48.64
CA THR A 206 -50.02 7.68 -48.89
C THR A 206 -50.60 8.13 -50.26
N PRO A 207 -50.50 9.43 -50.67
CA PRO A 207 -49.32 9.87 -51.43
C PRO A 207 -48.89 11.36 -51.30
N GLU A 208 -47.60 11.63 -51.56
CA GLU A 208 -46.95 12.81 -52.23
C GLU A 208 -47.31 14.29 -51.84
N ALA A 209 -46.49 15.34 -52.00
CA ALA A 209 -45.04 15.64 -52.12
C ALA A 209 -44.91 17.21 -52.18
N THR A 210 -43.80 17.94 -52.09
CA THR A 210 -42.33 17.73 -51.94
C THR A 210 -41.86 18.43 -50.62
N GLU A 211 -40.61 18.83 -50.28
CA GLU A 211 -39.29 18.85 -50.94
C GLU A 211 -38.15 18.65 -49.91
N THR A 212 -36.94 18.32 -50.39
CA THR A 212 -35.87 17.60 -49.65
C THR A 212 -35.21 18.31 -48.46
N SER A 213 -34.84 17.51 -47.44
CA SER A 213 -33.73 17.77 -46.51
C SER A 213 -32.81 16.53 -46.40
N PRO A 214 -31.48 16.68 -46.26
CA PRO A 214 -30.57 15.55 -46.04
C PRO A 214 -30.32 15.27 -44.53
N GLU A 215 -30.28 14.00 -44.14
CA GLU A 215 -30.00 13.57 -42.77
C GLU A 215 -28.48 13.47 -42.45
N PRO A 216 -28.07 13.57 -41.17
CA PRO A 216 -26.67 13.45 -40.75
C PRO A 216 -26.21 11.99 -40.67
N VAL A 217 -24.95 11.72 -41.05
CA VAL A 217 -24.33 10.38 -41.02
C VAL A 217 -23.51 10.18 -39.74
N THR A 218 -23.54 8.95 -39.22
CA THR A 218 -22.79 8.48 -38.04
C THR A 218 -21.26 8.61 -38.18
N PRO A 219 -20.53 9.02 -37.12
CA PRO A 219 -19.07 8.88 -37.08
C PRO A 219 -18.68 7.40 -36.94
N ALA A 220 -17.54 7.01 -37.52
CA ALA A 220 -17.12 5.63 -37.68
C ALA A 220 -16.08 5.15 -36.65
N MET A 221 -15.92 3.83 -36.56
CA MET A 221 -14.79 3.17 -35.90
C MET A 221 -13.47 3.50 -36.63
N ALA A 222 -12.35 3.49 -35.91
CA ALA A 222 -11.01 3.69 -36.48
C ALA A 222 -10.03 2.60 -36.00
N GLU A 223 -9.70 1.67 -36.89
CA GLU A 223 -8.66 0.65 -36.67
C GLU A 223 -7.31 1.05 -37.31
N ALA A 224 -6.25 0.43 -36.79
CA ALA A 224 -4.91 0.22 -37.34
C ALA A 224 -4.49 0.95 -38.65
N MET A 225 -3.46 1.80 -38.55
CA MET A 225 -2.66 2.22 -39.71
C MET A 225 -1.52 1.23 -40.02
N PRO A 226 -1.27 0.87 -41.30
CA PRO A 226 -0.18 -0.01 -41.71
C PRO A 226 1.18 0.73 -41.83
N ARG A 227 2.26 -0.05 -41.90
CA ARG A 227 3.64 0.45 -42.15
C ARG A 227 3.91 0.57 -43.65
N ASP A 228 4.51 1.68 -44.09
CA ASP A 228 4.97 1.89 -45.48
C ASP A 228 6.51 1.76 -45.58
N PRO A 229 7.05 0.87 -46.45
CA PRO A 229 8.49 0.68 -46.62
C PRO A 229 8.99 1.05 -48.03
N SER A 230 9.36 2.31 -48.30
CA SER A 230 10.27 2.62 -49.42
C SER A 230 11.06 3.94 -49.31
N MET A 231 12.38 3.84 -49.11
CA MET A 231 13.39 4.82 -49.54
C MET A 231 14.74 4.10 -49.68
N SER A 232 15.20 3.86 -50.91
CA SER A 232 16.45 3.17 -51.21
C SER A 232 17.36 4.03 -52.09
N VAL A 233 18.61 4.22 -51.65
CA VAL A 233 19.66 4.92 -52.42
C VAL A 233 20.94 4.07 -52.41
N SER A 234 21.62 4.05 -53.55
CA SER A 234 22.59 3.03 -53.97
C SER A 234 23.83 2.85 -53.07
N VAL A 235 24.25 1.59 -52.94
CA VAL A 235 25.61 1.20 -52.53
C VAL A 235 26.57 1.33 -53.72
N ALA A 236 27.83 1.67 -53.46
CA ALA A 236 28.93 1.56 -54.42
C ALA A 236 30.02 0.62 -53.86
N THR A 237 30.50 -0.32 -54.67
CA THR A 237 31.61 -1.23 -54.36
C THR A 237 32.90 -0.79 -55.04
N PRO A 238 34.06 -1.07 -54.42
CA PRO A 238 35.09 -1.88 -55.08
C PRO A 238 35.78 -2.85 -54.07
N THR A 239 36.54 -3.90 -54.43
CA THR A 239 36.96 -4.45 -55.73
C THR A 239 37.08 -6.00 -55.64
N GLU A 240 37.49 -6.64 -56.73
CA GLU A 240 37.61 -8.10 -56.91
C GLU A 240 38.74 -8.77 -56.10
N ALA A 241 38.52 -10.06 -55.78
CA ALA A 241 39.50 -11.14 -55.96
C ALA A 241 38.73 -12.48 -56.11
N SER A 242 39.26 -13.42 -56.89
CA SER A 242 38.60 -14.70 -57.21
C SER A 242 39.12 -15.86 -56.35
N ASP A 243 38.32 -16.92 -56.21
CA ASP A 243 38.54 -18.16 -56.97
C ASP A 243 37.35 -19.13 -56.80
N ALA A 244 37.30 -20.17 -57.64
CA ALA A 244 36.14 -21.04 -57.79
C ALA A 244 36.40 -22.44 -57.21
N GLU A 245 35.35 -23.13 -56.76
CA GLU A 245 34.83 -24.33 -57.44
C GLU A 245 33.63 -24.94 -56.67
N ALA A 246 32.64 -25.38 -57.43
CA ALA A 246 31.61 -26.34 -57.05
C ALA A 246 31.50 -27.35 -58.23
N PRO A 247 31.03 -28.60 -58.05
CA PRO A 247 29.57 -28.79 -58.00
C PRO A 247 29.08 -30.01 -57.16
N GLU A 248 27.75 -30.08 -56.98
CA GLU A 248 26.84 -31.25 -57.14
C GLU A 248 27.18 -32.67 -56.57
N ALA A 249 26.23 -33.55 -56.23
CA ALA A 249 24.78 -33.48 -55.93
C ALA A 249 24.26 -34.87 -55.44
N ALA A 250 22.94 -34.95 -55.17
CA ALA A 250 22.08 -36.14 -55.32
C ALA A 250 22.11 -37.33 -54.31
N SER A 251 21.07 -37.35 -53.47
CA SER A 251 20.13 -38.47 -53.21
C SER A 251 20.56 -39.89 -52.73
N GLN A 252 20.20 -40.15 -51.46
CA GLN A 252 19.34 -41.26 -50.96
C GLN A 252 19.78 -42.76 -50.96
N ALA A 253 19.68 -43.35 -49.76
CA ALA A 253 19.28 -44.74 -49.41
C ALA A 253 20.29 -45.90 -49.67
N PRO A 254 20.13 -47.10 -49.06
CA PRO A 254 19.08 -47.56 -48.12
C PRO A 254 19.53 -48.23 -46.79
N ASP A 255 18.71 -48.02 -45.74
CA ASP A 255 18.06 -49.00 -44.82
C ASP A 255 18.81 -50.10 -44.00
N ALA A 256 18.14 -50.49 -42.89
CA ALA A 256 18.14 -51.76 -42.13
C ALA A 256 19.11 -52.06 -40.96
N ALA A 257 18.50 -52.60 -39.89
CA ALA A 257 19.00 -53.32 -38.69
C ALA A 257 19.67 -52.50 -37.54
N VAL A 258 19.13 -52.35 -36.32
CA VAL A 258 18.48 -53.25 -35.29
C VAL A 258 19.49 -53.85 -34.29
N GLU A 259 19.45 -53.38 -33.02
CA GLU A 259 19.19 -54.16 -31.78
C GLU A 259 19.29 -53.28 -30.51
N VAL A 260 18.65 -53.69 -29.40
CA VAL A 260 18.62 -53.02 -28.07
C VAL A 260 18.60 -54.08 -26.96
N PRO A 261 19.37 -53.90 -25.87
CA PRO A 261 18.87 -54.15 -24.51
C PRO A 261 19.31 -53.01 -23.53
N GLU A 262 18.62 -52.60 -22.47
CA GLU A 262 17.90 -53.29 -21.36
C GLU A 262 18.81 -54.18 -20.48
N ALA A 263 18.66 -54.31 -19.16
CA ALA A 263 18.06 -53.49 -18.09
C ALA A 263 18.50 -54.05 -16.70
N ALA A 264 18.06 -53.45 -15.58
CA ALA A 264 18.06 -54.00 -14.19
C ALA A 264 19.44 -54.25 -13.48
N SER A 265 19.56 -54.37 -12.14
CA SER A 265 18.75 -53.85 -11.00
C SER A 265 19.51 -54.01 -9.64
N ASP A 266 18.91 -53.48 -8.57
CA ASP A 266 18.99 -53.92 -7.16
C ASP A 266 20.18 -53.60 -6.20
N ALA A 267 19.82 -53.66 -4.91
CA ALA A 267 20.61 -53.54 -3.68
C ALA A 267 20.12 -54.69 -2.71
N PRO A 268 20.37 -54.76 -1.37
CA PRO A 268 21.06 -53.85 -0.43
C PRO A 268 21.92 -54.56 0.67
N THR A 269 22.21 -53.84 1.77
CA THR A 269 22.51 -54.27 3.16
C THR A 269 23.95 -54.47 3.72
N ALA A 270 24.04 -54.09 5.02
CA ALA A 270 24.97 -54.48 6.08
C ALA A 270 26.34 -53.77 6.25
N THR A 271 26.70 -53.55 7.52
CA THR A 271 27.96 -52.96 8.05
C THR A 271 28.52 -53.88 9.14
N PRO A 272 29.83 -53.86 9.47
CA PRO A 272 30.28 -53.00 10.58
C PRO A 272 31.68 -52.36 10.37
N ALA A 273 32.13 -51.58 11.37
CA ALA A 273 33.18 -50.56 11.25
C ALA A 273 34.65 -51.04 11.41
N SER A 274 35.58 -50.21 10.90
CA SER A 274 36.90 -49.97 11.53
C SER A 274 37.44 -48.57 11.17
N ASN A 275 38.42 -48.06 11.92
CA ASN A 275 38.90 -46.68 11.85
C ASN A 275 39.92 -46.40 10.71
N THR A 276 39.79 -45.25 10.04
CA THR A 276 40.93 -44.36 9.67
C THR A 276 40.41 -42.94 9.36
N GLY A 277 41.31 -41.94 9.37
CA GLY A 277 40.94 -40.52 9.46
C GLY A 277 40.39 -39.86 8.18
N SER A 278 39.42 -38.97 8.35
CA SER A 278 38.79 -38.21 7.26
C SER A 278 39.63 -37.01 6.79
N ARG A 279 39.62 -36.76 5.47
CA ARG A 279 40.04 -35.51 4.81
C ARG A 279 39.00 -35.14 3.75
N LEU A 280 38.26 -34.06 3.98
CA LEU A 280 37.34 -33.45 3.00
C LEU A 280 37.97 -32.18 2.41
N PRO A 281 37.99 -32.00 1.08
CA PRO A 281 38.37 -30.74 0.45
C PRO A 281 37.13 -29.84 0.25
N THR A 282 37.05 -28.74 1.00
CA THR A 282 36.00 -27.73 0.87
C THR A 282 36.47 -26.52 0.06
N THR A 283 36.11 -26.43 -1.22
CA THR A 283 36.21 -25.17 -2.00
C THR A 283 35.15 -25.07 -3.09
N GLY A 284 34.19 -24.17 -2.91
CA GLY A 284 33.32 -23.63 -3.96
C GLY A 284 33.12 -22.14 -3.69
N LYS A 285 33.55 -21.27 -4.61
CA LYS A 285 33.45 -19.80 -4.41
C LYS A 285 32.07 -19.30 -4.84
N PRO A 286 31.47 -18.32 -4.14
CA PRO A 286 30.27 -17.64 -4.63
C PRO A 286 30.56 -16.88 -5.92
N TYR A 287 29.55 -16.81 -6.79
CA TYR A 287 29.59 -16.09 -8.07
C TYR A 287 29.42 -14.59 -7.84
N VAL A 288 30.25 -13.78 -8.51
CA VAL A 288 30.18 -12.31 -8.47
C VAL A 288 29.74 -11.80 -9.86
N PRO A 289 28.70 -10.94 -9.97
CA PRO A 289 28.30 -10.36 -11.24
C PRO A 289 29.43 -9.56 -11.91
N THR A 290 29.69 -9.81 -13.19
CA THR A 290 30.85 -9.26 -13.92
C THR A 290 30.90 -7.73 -13.93
N ALA A 291 29.75 -7.05 -13.96
CA ALA A 291 29.66 -5.58 -13.95
C ALA A 291 30.37 -4.94 -12.74
N ALA A 292 30.39 -5.59 -11.57
CA ALA A 292 31.11 -5.08 -10.39
C ALA A 292 32.63 -5.14 -10.57
N LYS A 293 33.14 -6.16 -11.26
CA LYS A 293 34.55 -6.33 -11.58
C LYS A 293 35.01 -5.36 -12.67
N GLU A 294 34.18 -5.15 -13.69
CA GLU A 294 34.42 -4.19 -14.77
C GLU A 294 34.46 -2.74 -14.24
N ALA A 295 33.57 -2.38 -13.31
CA ALA A 295 33.60 -1.09 -12.63
C ALA A 295 34.88 -0.89 -11.80
N ALA A 296 35.33 -1.91 -11.06
CA ALA A 296 36.57 -1.86 -10.28
C ALA A 296 37.82 -1.72 -11.18
N GLU A 297 37.89 -2.47 -12.29
CA GLU A 297 39.00 -2.38 -13.25
C GLU A 297 39.02 -1.03 -14.01
N PHE A 298 37.86 -0.42 -14.25
CA PHE A 298 37.76 0.93 -14.82
C PHE A 298 38.29 2.00 -13.86
N VAL A 299 37.95 1.92 -12.57
CA VAL A 299 38.48 2.83 -11.54
C VAL A 299 39.99 2.65 -11.35
N ALA A 300 40.49 1.41 -11.37
CA ALA A 300 41.93 1.13 -11.30
C ALA A 300 42.70 1.74 -12.49
N LYS A 301 42.19 1.60 -13.72
CA LYS A 301 42.79 2.21 -14.92
C LYS A 301 42.82 3.75 -14.86
N ILE A 302 41.81 4.39 -14.28
CA ILE A 302 41.81 5.85 -14.09
C ILE A 302 42.94 6.28 -13.13
N ALA A 303 43.16 5.54 -12.04
CA ALA A 303 44.28 5.81 -11.12
C ALA A 303 45.65 5.61 -11.80
N GLU A 304 45.80 4.57 -12.62
CA GLU A 304 47.03 4.29 -13.38
C GLU A 304 47.33 5.35 -14.46
N PHE A 305 46.30 5.86 -15.14
CA PHE A 305 46.43 6.98 -16.09
C PHE A 305 46.75 8.31 -15.39
N ALA A 306 46.24 8.53 -14.18
CA ALA A 306 46.57 9.71 -13.38
C ALA A 306 48.04 9.67 -12.88
N ALA A 307 48.57 8.49 -12.59
CA ALA A 307 49.94 8.29 -12.11
C ALA A 307 51.02 8.41 -13.20
N THR A 308 50.65 8.44 -14.49
CA THR A 308 51.58 8.34 -15.63
C THR A 308 51.69 9.61 -16.48
N ASN A 309 50.99 10.70 -16.13
CA ASN A 309 51.03 11.97 -16.86
C ASN A 309 52.12 12.92 -16.30
N PRO A 310 53.21 13.23 -17.04
CA PRO A 310 54.35 14.01 -16.53
C PRO A 310 54.10 15.54 -16.45
N ALA A 311 52.87 16.00 -16.62
CA ALA A 311 52.53 17.43 -16.72
C ALA A 311 52.34 18.17 -15.37
N SER A 312 52.55 17.52 -14.22
CA SER A 312 52.29 18.09 -12.88
C SER A 312 53.51 18.73 -12.18
N ALA A 313 54.61 18.96 -12.90
CA ALA A 313 55.89 19.39 -12.33
C ALA A 313 56.40 20.73 -12.89
N ALA A 314 55.61 21.80 -12.78
CA ALA A 314 56.05 23.16 -13.09
C ALA A 314 55.26 24.24 -12.32
N ALA A 315 55.98 25.29 -11.90
CA ALA A 315 55.49 26.60 -11.40
C ALA A 315 54.53 26.61 -10.19
N GLU A 316 55.10 26.89 -9.02
CA GLU A 316 54.37 27.59 -7.95
C GLU A 316 54.32 29.10 -8.32
N GLU A 317 53.13 29.64 -8.56
CA GLU A 317 52.89 31.10 -8.57
C GLU A 317 51.71 31.42 -7.64
N GLU A 318 51.92 32.36 -6.71
CA GLU A 318 50.95 32.70 -5.66
C GLU A 318 49.68 33.34 -6.24
N THR A 319 48.61 32.55 -6.33
CA THR A 319 47.27 33.09 -6.61
C THR A 319 46.66 33.57 -5.29
N PRO A 320 46.25 34.84 -5.14
CA PRO A 320 45.80 35.37 -3.85
C PRO A 320 44.53 34.66 -3.39
N GLN A 321 44.58 34.08 -2.19
CA GLN A 321 43.40 33.48 -1.56
C GLN A 321 42.40 34.57 -1.21
N LEU A 322 41.30 34.63 -1.96
CA LEU A 322 40.08 35.26 -1.49
C LEU A 322 39.55 34.42 -0.34
N GLU A 323 39.76 34.89 0.90
CA GLU A 323 39.09 34.33 2.07
C GLU A 323 37.56 34.48 1.87
N LEU A 324 36.92 33.36 1.55
CA LEU A 324 35.48 33.24 1.66
C LEU A 324 35.15 33.39 3.15
N ALA A 325 34.63 34.56 3.52
CA ALA A 325 34.14 34.81 4.87
C ALA A 325 33.23 33.65 5.32
N PRO A 326 33.38 33.16 6.56
CA PRO A 326 32.61 32.02 7.02
C PRO A 326 31.13 32.31 6.84
N VAL A 327 30.43 31.45 6.10
CA VAL A 327 28.98 31.48 6.01
C VAL A 327 28.47 31.29 7.42
N ALA A 328 27.89 32.35 8.00
CA ALA A 328 27.41 32.31 9.37
C ALA A 328 26.44 31.14 9.52
N GLU A 329 26.69 30.30 10.52
CA GLU A 329 25.75 29.24 10.87
C GLU A 329 24.39 29.90 11.14
N PRO A 330 23.30 29.44 10.52
CA PRO A 330 21.99 30.04 10.73
C PRO A 330 21.64 29.92 12.21
N GLU A 331 21.18 31.02 12.83
CA GLU A 331 20.82 31.00 14.25
C GLU A 331 19.88 29.83 14.53
N PRO A 332 20.08 29.08 15.64
CA PRO A 332 19.26 27.93 15.95
C PRO A 332 17.77 28.36 16.01
N PRO A 333 16.87 27.60 15.39
CA PRO A 333 15.46 27.96 15.28
C PRO A 333 14.84 28.13 16.67
N LYS A 334 14.16 29.27 16.88
CA LYS A 334 13.61 29.70 18.18
C LYS A 334 12.15 29.28 18.39
N GLY A 335 11.57 28.60 17.39
CA GLY A 335 10.21 28.08 17.39
C GLY A 335 10.17 26.59 17.09
N TYR A 336 8.96 26.08 16.89
CA TYR A 336 8.65 24.65 16.80
C TYR A 336 9.33 23.92 15.63
N THR A 337 10.18 22.92 15.93
CA THR A 337 10.94 22.12 14.94
C THR A 337 10.71 20.62 15.10
N PRO A 338 9.57 20.08 14.64
CA PRO A 338 9.34 18.65 14.67
C PRO A 338 10.14 17.92 13.59
N ALA A 339 10.35 16.62 13.81
CA ALA A 339 10.71 15.72 12.71
C ALA A 339 9.50 15.46 11.81
N VAL A 340 9.73 15.28 10.51
CA VAL A 340 8.66 14.95 9.54
C VAL A 340 9.07 13.70 8.76
N LEU A 341 8.31 12.63 8.95
CA LEU A 341 8.49 11.32 8.32
C LEU A 341 7.39 11.12 7.27
N ALA A 342 7.76 10.99 6.00
CA ALA A 342 6.79 10.98 4.90
C ALA A 342 6.80 9.66 4.12
N ILE A 343 5.63 9.06 3.91
CA ILE A 343 5.47 7.70 3.39
C ILE A 343 4.57 7.70 2.15
N THR A 344 5.08 7.16 1.03
CA THR A 344 4.28 6.82 -0.14
C THR A 344 4.75 5.50 -0.77
N GLY A 345 4.10 5.12 -1.86
CA GLY A 345 4.26 3.86 -2.59
C GLY A 345 2.96 3.50 -3.28
N THR A 346 2.92 2.39 -4.02
CA THR A 346 1.63 1.78 -4.39
C THR A 346 1.06 1.07 -3.16
N ASN A 347 1.81 0.11 -2.61
CA ASN A 347 1.41 -0.78 -1.52
C ASN A 347 2.21 -0.55 -0.22
N GLY A 348 1.69 -1.09 0.89
CA GLY A 348 2.33 -1.02 2.22
C GLY A 348 2.16 0.29 2.99
N LYS A 349 1.80 1.40 2.31
CA LYS A 349 1.70 2.76 2.87
C LYS A 349 1.14 2.81 4.30
N THR A 350 -0.13 2.43 4.49
CA THR A 350 -0.84 2.54 5.77
C THR A 350 -0.18 1.72 6.87
N THR A 351 0.26 0.50 6.54
CA THR A 351 0.96 -0.38 7.46
C THR A 351 2.25 0.25 7.95
N VAL A 352 3.03 0.88 7.07
CA VAL A 352 4.26 1.58 7.44
C VAL A 352 3.96 2.88 8.20
N THR A 353 2.91 3.61 7.85
CA THR A 353 2.50 4.85 8.53
C THR A 353 2.09 4.58 9.98
N ALA A 354 1.12 3.67 10.20
CA ALA A 354 0.64 3.32 11.53
C ALA A 354 1.73 2.67 12.39
N LEU A 355 2.52 1.76 11.81
CA LEU A 355 3.68 1.17 12.48
C LEU A 355 4.71 2.25 12.85
N THR A 356 5.10 3.15 11.94
CA THR A 356 6.06 4.22 12.24
C THR A 356 5.56 5.13 13.35
N GLY A 357 4.27 5.48 13.36
CA GLY A 357 3.64 6.20 14.48
C GLY A 357 3.83 5.47 15.81
N GLN A 358 3.44 4.19 15.88
CA GLN A 358 3.61 3.38 17.08
C GLN A 358 5.09 3.19 17.48
N LEU A 359 6.03 3.11 16.54
CA LEU A 359 7.47 3.03 16.85
C LEU A 359 7.97 4.32 17.52
N VAL A 360 7.48 5.48 17.08
CA VAL A 360 7.82 6.79 17.66
C VAL A 360 7.21 6.95 19.06
N GLU A 361 5.94 6.60 19.25
CA GLU A 361 5.29 6.58 20.58
C GLU A 361 6.04 5.67 21.56
N ARG A 362 6.40 4.45 21.11
CA ARG A 362 7.13 3.48 21.92
C ARG A 362 8.55 3.94 22.23
N ALA A 363 9.14 4.79 21.41
CA ALA A 363 10.42 5.45 21.69
C ALA A 363 10.31 6.65 22.65
N GLY A 364 9.09 6.97 23.15
CA GLY A 364 8.85 8.01 24.14
C GLY A 364 8.68 9.42 23.58
N LYS A 365 8.43 9.55 22.27
CA LYS A 365 8.17 10.85 21.61
C LYS A 365 6.69 11.03 21.30
N THR A 366 6.21 12.26 21.36
CA THR A 366 4.86 12.61 20.92
C THR A 366 4.78 12.61 19.39
N VAL A 367 3.69 12.08 18.85
CA VAL A 367 3.50 11.92 17.40
C VAL A 367 2.11 12.38 16.96
N ALA A 368 1.99 12.85 15.73
CA ALA A 368 0.73 12.89 15.01
C ALA A 368 0.83 12.12 13.70
N VAL A 369 -0.20 11.33 13.40
CA VAL A 369 -0.38 10.61 12.14
C VAL A 369 -1.46 11.32 11.32
N ALA A 370 -1.16 11.65 10.06
CA ALA A 370 -2.10 12.39 9.20
C ALA A 370 -1.91 12.10 7.71
N GLY A 371 -2.87 12.52 6.89
CA GLY A 371 -2.77 12.55 5.43
C GLY A 371 -3.83 11.71 4.71
N ASN A 372 -3.38 10.85 3.79
CA ASN A 372 -4.20 10.21 2.75
C ASN A 372 -5.42 9.41 3.25
N ILE A 373 -5.31 8.72 4.39
CA ILE A 373 -6.39 7.87 4.96
C ILE A 373 -7.15 8.57 6.10
N GLY A 374 -6.81 9.84 6.37
CA GLY A 374 -7.39 10.62 7.45
C GLY A 374 -6.69 10.40 8.80
N PRO A 375 -6.77 11.35 9.74
CA PRO A 375 -7.31 12.71 9.56
C PRO A 375 -6.49 13.56 8.57
N THR A 376 -7.09 14.65 8.07
CA THR A 376 -6.44 15.54 7.06
C THR A 376 -5.23 16.26 7.67
N LEU A 377 -4.29 16.72 6.84
CA LEU A 377 -3.06 17.37 7.33
C LEU A 377 -3.40 18.66 8.09
N LEU A 378 -4.31 19.48 7.55
CA LEU A 378 -4.61 20.80 8.11
C LEU A 378 -5.63 20.75 9.26
N ASP A 379 -6.55 19.79 9.29
CA ASP A 379 -7.43 19.61 10.47
C ASP A 379 -6.62 19.08 11.65
N THR A 380 -5.72 18.12 11.43
CA THR A 380 -4.84 17.57 12.48
C THR A 380 -3.92 18.67 13.03
N LEU A 381 -3.27 19.44 12.15
CA LEU A 381 -2.45 20.57 12.59
C LEU A 381 -3.25 21.65 13.32
N SER A 382 -4.49 21.93 12.90
CA SER A 382 -5.38 22.86 13.62
C SER A 382 -5.67 22.36 15.04
N ALA A 383 -6.03 21.08 15.18
CA ALA A 383 -6.36 20.48 16.48
C ALA A 383 -5.17 20.51 17.47
N HIS A 384 -3.96 20.18 17.01
CA HIS A 384 -2.75 20.27 17.85
C HIS A 384 -2.35 21.72 18.19
N ILE A 385 -2.62 22.69 17.32
CA ILE A 385 -2.44 24.12 17.63
C ILE A 385 -3.46 24.59 18.68
N ASP A 386 -4.74 24.20 18.54
CA ASP A 386 -5.81 24.62 19.45
C ASP A 386 -5.70 23.98 20.84
N ALA A 387 -5.24 22.73 20.91
CA ALA A 387 -4.98 22.03 22.17
C ALA A 387 -3.62 22.37 22.81
N GLY A 388 -2.71 23.04 22.09
CA GLY A 388 -1.34 23.30 22.55
C GLY A 388 -0.43 22.05 22.56
N THR A 389 -0.81 20.99 21.85
CA THR A 389 -0.17 19.66 21.89
C THR A 389 0.65 19.35 20.64
N LEU A 390 1.36 20.33 20.10
CA LEU A 390 2.21 20.17 18.91
C LEU A 390 3.27 19.07 19.11
N PRO A 391 3.27 17.98 18.30
CA PRO A 391 4.07 16.78 18.56
C PRO A 391 5.55 16.92 18.15
N ASP A 392 6.43 16.11 18.73
CA ASP A 392 7.84 15.98 18.35
C ASP A 392 8.01 15.49 16.90
N VAL A 393 7.09 14.67 16.42
CA VAL A 393 7.16 13.99 15.11
C VAL A 393 5.81 14.02 14.37
N TRP A 394 5.86 14.28 13.07
CA TRP A 394 4.75 14.01 12.14
C TRP A 394 5.04 12.78 11.29
N VAL A 395 4.07 11.87 11.18
CA VAL A 395 4.13 10.70 10.29
C VAL A 395 3.01 10.82 9.26
N LEU A 396 3.38 11.02 7.99
CA LEU A 396 2.47 11.44 6.94
C LEU A 396 2.29 10.34 5.88
N GLU A 397 1.06 9.82 5.70
CA GLU A 397 0.74 9.04 4.50
C GLU A 397 0.39 9.99 3.35
N LEU A 398 1.11 9.88 2.23
CA LEU A 398 0.91 10.74 1.06
C LEU A 398 0.62 9.92 -0.20
N SER A 399 -0.46 10.25 -0.91
CA SER A 399 -0.77 9.70 -2.23
C SER A 399 0.05 10.38 -3.33
N SER A 400 0.12 9.76 -4.52
CA SER A 400 0.70 10.41 -5.70
C SER A 400 -0.10 11.66 -6.13
N PHE A 401 -1.39 11.75 -5.77
CA PHE A 401 -2.22 12.93 -6.03
C PHE A 401 -1.91 14.09 -5.09
N GLN A 402 -1.58 13.82 -3.82
CA GLN A 402 -1.12 14.84 -2.87
C GLN A 402 0.30 15.33 -3.19
N LEU A 403 1.12 14.49 -3.82
CA LEU A 403 2.50 14.80 -4.19
C LEU A 403 2.63 15.44 -5.58
N ASP A 404 1.66 15.29 -6.47
CA ASP A 404 1.70 15.94 -7.78
C ASP A 404 1.76 17.46 -7.65
N GLY A 405 2.58 18.11 -8.48
CA GLY A 405 2.76 19.56 -8.51
C GLY A 405 3.47 20.21 -7.31
N VAL A 406 3.65 19.50 -6.19
CA VAL A 406 4.31 19.99 -4.96
C VAL A 406 5.74 20.42 -5.22
N GLN A 407 6.19 21.49 -4.55
CA GLN A 407 7.54 22.06 -4.70
C GLN A 407 8.25 22.32 -3.36
N ASP A 408 7.56 22.89 -2.37
CA ASP A 408 8.19 23.40 -1.13
C ASP A 408 8.11 22.42 0.07
N PHE A 409 7.85 21.13 -0.18
CA PHE A 409 7.84 20.09 0.87
C PHE A 409 9.26 19.58 1.18
N GLU A 410 9.63 19.61 2.47
CA GLU A 410 10.94 19.17 2.96
C GLU A 410 10.77 18.32 4.23
N PRO A 411 10.84 16.99 4.13
CA PRO A 411 10.79 16.09 5.29
C PRO A 411 12.15 15.95 5.98
N THR A 412 12.15 15.40 7.19
CA THR A 412 13.37 14.86 7.84
C THR A 412 13.83 13.60 7.11
N ALA A 413 12.90 12.67 6.88
CA ALA A 413 13.12 11.46 6.10
C ALA A 413 11.85 11.06 5.34
N ALA A 414 12.01 10.43 4.18
CA ALA A 414 10.89 9.95 3.40
C ALA A 414 11.16 8.65 2.68
N THR A 415 10.10 7.91 2.33
CA THR A 415 10.18 6.68 1.56
C THR A 415 9.17 6.63 0.41
N VAL A 416 9.60 6.02 -0.70
CA VAL A 416 8.71 5.39 -1.66
C VAL A 416 8.89 3.88 -1.49
N LEU A 417 7.87 3.20 -0.97
CA LEU A 417 7.98 1.79 -0.57
C LEU A 417 8.12 0.83 -1.74
N ASN A 418 7.48 1.14 -2.87
CA ASN A 418 7.41 0.34 -4.10
C ASN A 418 6.67 1.11 -5.20
N LEU A 419 6.89 0.70 -6.45
CA LEU A 419 6.15 1.10 -7.64
C LEU A 419 5.56 -0.12 -8.37
N THR A 420 4.25 -0.30 -8.25
CA THR A 420 3.45 -1.16 -9.13
C THR A 420 2.34 -0.36 -9.80
N GLN A 421 1.78 -0.87 -10.90
CA GLN A 421 0.70 -0.21 -11.65
C GLN A 421 -0.49 0.13 -10.74
N ASP A 422 -0.90 1.40 -10.74
CA ASP A 422 -2.12 1.92 -10.13
C ASP A 422 -2.32 3.36 -10.65
N HIS A 423 -3.57 3.83 -10.71
CA HIS A 423 -3.94 5.19 -11.09
C HIS A 423 -3.39 5.70 -12.46
N LEU A 424 -3.16 4.80 -13.43
CA LEU A 424 -2.65 5.16 -14.76
C LEU A 424 -3.69 5.94 -15.60
N ASP A 425 -4.97 5.78 -15.29
CA ASP A 425 -6.09 6.60 -15.77
C ASP A 425 -5.91 8.10 -15.46
N TRP A 426 -5.22 8.43 -14.38
CA TRP A 426 -4.99 9.80 -13.91
C TRP A 426 -3.58 10.30 -14.25
N HIS A 427 -2.56 9.46 -14.09
CA HIS A 427 -1.15 9.82 -14.30
C HIS A 427 -0.68 9.64 -15.75
N GLY A 428 -1.44 8.95 -16.60
CA GLY A 428 -1.09 8.65 -17.99
C GLY A 428 -0.11 7.49 -18.14
N ASP A 429 1.02 7.53 -17.42
CA ASP A 429 2.02 6.46 -17.46
C ASP A 429 2.77 6.24 -16.12
N MET A 430 3.50 5.12 -16.05
CA MET A 430 4.32 4.76 -14.88
C MET A 430 5.46 5.75 -14.59
N PRO A 431 6.22 6.27 -15.58
CA PRO A 431 7.17 7.37 -15.35
C PRO A 431 6.57 8.60 -14.66
N ALA A 432 5.39 9.07 -15.08
CA ALA A 432 4.69 10.19 -14.47
C ALA A 432 4.22 9.87 -13.04
N TYR A 433 3.66 8.67 -12.82
CA TYR A 433 3.28 8.18 -11.49
C TYR A 433 4.50 8.08 -10.53
N ALA A 434 5.64 7.61 -11.04
CA ALA A 434 6.90 7.56 -10.31
C ALA A 434 7.43 8.97 -9.99
N ALA A 435 7.42 9.88 -10.97
CA ALA A 435 7.83 11.28 -10.78
C ALA A 435 6.91 12.07 -9.83
N ALA A 436 5.62 11.73 -9.77
CA ALA A 436 4.70 12.24 -8.75
C ALA A 436 5.17 11.79 -7.35
N LYS A 437 5.40 10.49 -7.13
CA LYS A 437 5.88 9.99 -5.82
C LYS A 437 7.27 10.51 -5.43
N ALA A 438 8.20 10.64 -6.38
CA ALA A 438 9.59 11.05 -6.12
C ALA A 438 9.71 12.44 -5.46
N ARG A 439 8.70 13.31 -5.62
CA ARG A 439 8.63 14.62 -4.94
C ARG A 439 8.61 14.52 -3.42
N ILE A 440 8.26 13.37 -2.84
CA ILE A 440 8.21 13.17 -1.39
C ILE A 440 9.55 13.41 -0.68
N PHE A 441 10.68 13.22 -1.36
CA PHE A 441 12.00 13.25 -0.72
C PHE A 441 12.53 14.65 -0.39
N GLY A 442 11.91 15.71 -0.92
CA GLY A 442 12.32 17.09 -0.73
C GLY A 442 13.74 17.41 -1.22
N ALA A 443 14.17 18.65 -0.98
CA ALA A 443 15.46 19.14 -1.44
C ALA A 443 16.66 18.59 -0.66
N ARG A 444 16.49 18.19 0.62
CA ARG A 444 17.57 17.74 1.52
C ARG A 444 17.23 16.52 2.40
N GLY A 445 15.96 16.20 2.63
CA GLY A 445 15.53 15.07 3.48
C GLY A 445 16.18 13.72 3.16
N LEU A 446 16.30 12.84 4.17
CA LEU A 446 16.89 11.50 4.03
C LEU A 446 16.02 10.61 3.14
N LEU A 447 16.62 10.00 2.12
CA LEU A 447 15.96 9.01 1.27
C LEU A 447 16.00 7.63 1.93
N VAL A 448 14.83 7.02 2.18
CA VAL A 448 14.66 5.64 2.62
C VAL A 448 14.15 4.82 1.43
N LEU A 449 15.04 4.11 0.74
CA LEU A 449 14.75 3.46 -0.55
C LEU A 449 14.58 1.95 -0.44
N ASN A 450 13.66 1.38 -1.22
CA ASN A 450 13.53 -0.07 -1.39
C ASN A 450 14.56 -0.57 -2.41
N ARG A 451 15.56 -1.32 -1.95
CA ARG A 451 16.65 -1.93 -2.72
C ARG A 451 16.19 -3.07 -3.63
N ASP A 452 15.04 -3.67 -3.34
CA ASP A 452 14.43 -4.72 -4.15
C ASP A 452 13.57 -4.14 -5.31
N ASP A 453 13.38 -2.80 -5.38
CA ASP A 453 12.60 -2.10 -6.41
C ASP A 453 13.51 -1.16 -7.24
N ALA A 454 13.73 -1.51 -8.51
CA ALA A 454 14.60 -0.75 -9.41
C ALA A 454 14.06 0.66 -9.75
N GLY A 455 12.73 0.85 -9.75
CA GLY A 455 12.11 2.16 -10.02
C GLY A 455 12.24 3.11 -8.84
N VAL A 456 12.18 2.58 -7.61
CA VAL A 456 12.49 3.33 -6.38
C VAL A 456 13.99 3.64 -6.29
N MET A 457 14.86 2.69 -6.58
CA MET A 457 16.32 2.93 -6.58
C MET A 457 16.75 3.97 -7.62
N ALA A 458 16.06 4.07 -8.76
CA ALA A 458 16.27 5.10 -9.77
C ALA A 458 15.92 6.54 -9.30
N MET A 459 15.25 6.70 -8.14
CA MET A 459 14.97 8.01 -7.54
C MET A 459 16.16 8.60 -6.77
N LEU A 460 17.24 7.82 -6.54
CA LEU A 460 18.48 8.34 -5.97
C LEU A 460 19.18 9.27 -6.99
N PRO A 461 19.31 10.59 -6.73
CA PRO A 461 19.94 11.49 -7.68
C PRO A 461 21.44 11.16 -7.88
N PRO A 462 21.98 11.36 -9.09
CA PRO A 462 23.38 11.05 -9.38
C PRO A 462 24.34 11.92 -8.55
N PRO A 463 25.53 11.41 -8.15
CA PRO A 463 26.45 12.14 -7.29
C PRO A 463 26.93 13.47 -7.90
N ILE A 464 26.76 14.56 -7.15
CA ILE A 464 27.12 15.92 -7.59
C ILE A 464 28.64 16.07 -7.56
N ARG A 465 29.24 16.43 -8.70
CA ARG A 465 30.69 16.60 -8.86
C ARG A 465 31.09 18.08 -8.87
N ALA A 466 31.42 18.62 -7.71
CA ALA A 466 32.18 19.88 -7.63
C ALA A 466 33.64 19.66 -8.05
N LYS A 467 34.28 20.65 -8.68
CA LYS A 467 35.71 20.57 -9.04
C LYS A 467 36.56 20.37 -7.78
N LEU A 468 37.55 19.47 -7.86
CA LEU A 468 38.50 19.12 -6.79
C LEU A 468 37.90 18.52 -5.50
N GLN A 469 36.59 18.22 -5.44
CA GLN A 469 35.95 17.57 -4.29
C GLN A 469 35.58 16.11 -4.58
N ARG A 470 35.40 15.31 -3.53
CA ARG A 470 34.75 13.99 -3.64
C ARG A 470 33.31 14.18 -4.13
N PRO A 471 32.76 13.28 -4.98
CA PRO A 471 31.38 13.37 -5.42
C PRO A 471 30.41 13.35 -4.23
N GLN A 472 29.55 14.35 -4.11
CA GLN A 472 28.57 14.44 -3.04
C GLN A 472 27.37 13.55 -3.40
N ILE A 473 27.22 12.44 -2.66
CA ILE A 473 26.08 11.53 -2.77
C ILE A 473 24.98 12.03 -1.83
N ARG A 474 23.71 12.03 -2.27
CA ARG A 474 22.58 12.34 -1.38
C ARG A 474 22.55 11.33 -0.22
N ALA A 475 22.41 11.83 1.01
CA ALA A 475 22.18 11.01 2.19
C ALA A 475 20.97 10.10 1.98
N HIS A 476 21.18 8.79 2.10
CA HIS A 476 20.17 7.77 1.93
C HIS A 476 20.53 6.48 2.66
N VAL A 477 19.50 5.75 3.09
CA VAL A 477 19.56 4.37 3.59
C VAL A 477 18.64 3.49 2.76
N THR A 478 18.95 2.21 2.63
CA THR A 478 18.15 1.28 1.82
C THR A 478 17.68 0.07 2.63
N PHE A 479 16.43 -0.34 2.40
CA PHE A 479 15.85 -1.58 2.95
C PHE A 479 15.53 -2.56 1.82
N GLY A 480 15.38 -3.84 2.13
CA GLY A 480 15.06 -4.88 1.14
C GLY A 480 15.02 -6.26 1.79
N ALA A 481 14.69 -7.30 1.04
CA ALA A 481 14.67 -8.68 1.57
C ALA A 481 15.96 -9.46 1.29
N ALA A 482 16.94 -8.85 0.62
CA ALA A 482 18.34 -9.30 0.63
C ALA A 482 19.14 -8.66 1.78
N MET A 483 20.33 -9.20 2.06
CA MET A 483 21.27 -8.60 3.02
C MET A 483 21.55 -7.12 2.73
N PRO A 484 21.75 -6.27 3.76
CA PRO A 484 22.19 -4.90 3.57
C PRO A 484 23.62 -4.84 3.02
N LEU A 485 23.93 -3.85 2.18
CA LEU A 485 25.20 -3.78 1.43
C LEU A 485 26.12 -2.65 1.88
N ARG A 486 25.60 -1.68 2.65
CA ARG A 486 26.36 -0.56 3.22
C ARG A 486 25.95 -0.29 4.67
N PRO A 487 26.80 0.33 5.50
CA PRO A 487 26.40 0.81 6.82
C PRO A 487 25.15 1.70 6.76
N GLY A 488 24.27 1.55 7.75
CA GLY A 488 22.97 2.21 7.80
C GLY A 488 21.86 1.51 7.03
N ASP A 489 22.17 0.63 6.07
CA ASP A 489 21.16 -0.16 5.36
C ASP A 489 20.50 -1.20 6.27
N TYR A 490 19.26 -1.55 5.91
CA TYR A 490 18.47 -2.62 6.51
C TYR A 490 18.30 -3.79 5.53
N GLY A 491 18.10 -4.99 6.04
CA GLY A 491 17.85 -6.18 5.21
C GLY A 491 17.33 -7.38 5.98
N ILE A 492 17.28 -8.54 5.31
CA ILE A 492 16.90 -9.82 5.92
C ILE A 492 18.03 -10.83 5.77
N GLU A 493 18.47 -11.42 6.89
CA GLU A 493 19.42 -12.54 6.94
C GLU A 493 18.65 -13.85 7.13
N ARG A 494 19.07 -14.94 6.48
CA ARG A 494 18.49 -16.29 6.72
C ARG A 494 19.53 -17.21 7.36
N ILE A 495 19.23 -17.72 8.55
CA ILE A 495 20.10 -18.59 9.34
C ILE A 495 19.29 -19.80 9.80
N ASN A 496 19.74 -21.01 9.45
CA ASN A 496 19.10 -22.27 9.85
C ASN A 496 17.57 -22.30 9.59
N GLY A 497 17.14 -21.73 8.46
CA GLY A 497 15.73 -21.57 8.07
C GLY A 497 15.11 -20.23 8.51
N VAL A 498 15.40 -19.78 9.73
CA VAL A 498 14.84 -18.57 10.35
C VAL A 498 15.27 -17.31 9.59
N ALA A 499 14.31 -16.44 9.29
CA ALA A 499 14.57 -15.11 8.74
C ALA A 499 14.74 -14.09 9.89
N TRP A 500 15.78 -13.27 9.81
CA TRP A 500 16.13 -12.24 10.79
C TRP A 500 16.13 -10.86 10.16
N LEU A 501 15.47 -9.90 10.80
CA LEU A 501 15.62 -8.48 10.48
C LEU A 501 17.03 -8.03 10.92
N VAL A 502 17.78 -7.41 10.01
CA VAL A 502 19.16 -6.96 10.27
C VAL A 502 19.39 -5.51 9.84
N ARG A 503 20.31 -4.84 10.55
CA ARG A 503 20.88 -3.54 10.18
C ARG A 503 22.40 -3.67 10.00
N ALA A 504 22.93 -3.06 8.95
CA ALA A 504 24.37 -2.91 8.76
C ALA A 504 24.93 -1.72 9.56
N LEU A 505 26.09 -1.91 10.17
CA LEU A 505 26.86 -0.90 10.92
C LEU A 505 28.31 -0.88 10.42
N GLU A 506 28.99 0.24 10.59
CA GLU A 506 30.44 0.34 10.40
C GLU A 506 31.17 -0.50 11.46
N ALA A 507 32.26 -1.18 11.10
CA ALA A 507 33.11 -1.84 12.07
C ALA A 507 33.82 -0.80 12.97
N ASP A 508 33.89 -1.12 14.27
CA ASP A 508 34.43 -0.27 15.32
C ASP A 508 35.89 0.17 15.05
N GLU A 509 36.12 1.49 14.98
CA GLU A 509 37.44 2.09 14.73
C GLU A 509 38.53 1.69 15.75
N THR A 510 38.16 1.21 16.94
CA THR A 510 39.09 0.81 18.00
C THR A 510 39.90 -0.45 17.66
N GLN A 511 39.50 -1.22 16.63
CA GLN A 511 40.31 -2.33 16.14
C GLN A 511 41.63 -1.85 15.52
N LYS A 512 42.76 -2.38 16.02
CA LYS A 512 44.12 -1.91 15.66
C LYS A 512 44.47 -2.18 14.19
N ARG A 513 44.19 -1.18 13.35
CA ARG A 513 44.52 -1.08 11.91
C ARG A 513 45.94 -1.60 11.59
N LYS A 514 46.05 -2.65 10.77
CA LYS A 514 47.34 -3.11 10.22
C LYS A 514 47.83 -2.10 9.19
N ARG A 515 49.05 -1.57 9.38
CA ARG A 515 49.63 -0.56 8.50
C ARG A 515 49.89 -1.13 7.10
N GLY A 516 49.10 -0.70 6.12
CA GLY A 516 49.20 -1.15 4.72
C GLY A 516 48.11 -2.09 4.24
N ALA A 517 47.04 -2.34 5.03
CA ALA A 517 45.82 -2.94 4.49
C ALA A 517 45.09 -1.97 3.56
N VAL A 518 44.52 -2.48 2.46
CA VAL A 518 43.46 -1.77 1.73
C VAL A 518 42.23 -1.77 2.63
N VAL A 519 41.59 -0.61 2.80
CA VAL A 519 40.35 -0.50 3.57
C VAL A 519 39.20 -0.90 2.66
N GLU A 520 38.87 -2.19 2.67
CA GLU A 520 37.47 -2.59 2.54
C GLU A 520 36.78 -2.17 3.85
N GLU A 521 35.65 -1.48 3.74
CA GLU A 521 34.85 -1.07 4.91
C GLU A 521 34.20 -2.34 5.50
N GLU A 522 34.78 -2.91 6.56
CA GLU A 522 34.21 -4.07 7.23
C GLU A 522 32.82 -3.70 7.80
N ILE A 523 31.78 -4.40 7.34
CA ILE A 523 30.39 -4.19 7.76
C ILE A 523 30.04 -5.20 8.85
N PHE A 524 29.52 -4.72 9.97
CA PHE A 524 28.93 -5.56 11.01
C PHE A 524 27.40 -5.62 10.87
N PHE A 525 26.82 -6.83 10.98
CA PHE A 525 25.37 -7.02 10.91
C PHE A 525 24.77 -7.15 12.31
N GLN A 526 24.08 -6.09 12.75
CA GLN A 526 23.27 -6.11 13.97
C GLN A 526 21.96 -6.85 13.68
N ARG A 527 21.78 -8.02 14.29
CA ARG A 527 20.50 -8.75 14.30
C ARG A 527 19.52 -8.08 15.25
N LEU A 528 18.33 -7.77 14.74
CA LEU A 528 17.32 -7.01 15.45
C LEU A 528 16.30 -7.94 16.11
N MET A 529 15.61 -8.75 15.31
CA MET A 529 14.68 -9.79 15.76
C MET A 529 14.40 -10.80 14.64
N PRO A 530 13.90 -12.01 14.94
CA PRO A 530 13.33 -12.90 13.93
C PRO A 530 12.11 -12.25 13.27
N ALA A 531 11.93 -12.43 11.96
CA ALA A 531 10.72 -12.01 11.26
C ALA A 531 9.48 -12.76 11.80
N ASP A 532 9.65 -14.01 12.23
CA ASP A 532 8.58 -14.86 12.77
C ASP A 532 8.10 -14.39 14.17
N ALA A 533 8.79 -13.43 14.79
CA ALA A 533 8.36 -12.75 16.00
C ALA A 533 7.47 -11.51 15.72
N LEU A 534 7.29 -11.11 14.45
CA LEU A 534 6.27 -10.15 14.04
C LEU A 534 4.89 -10.82 14.06
N ARG A 535 3.86 -10.13 14.58
CA ARG A 535 2.46 -10.58 14.42
C ARG A 535 1.98 -10.40 12.99
N ILE A 536 2.40 -9.33 12.31
CA ILE A 536 2.17 -9.13 10.88
C ILE A 536 3.02 -10.12 10.06
N ARG A 537 2.36 -11.11 9.43
CA ARG A 537 3.02 -12.22 8.71
C ARG A 537 3.44 -11.84 7.29
N GLY A 538 4.34 -12.64 6.72
CA GLY A 538 4.76 -12.56 5.32
C GLY A 538 5.93 -11.62 5.02
N ARG A 539 6.69 -11.95 3.97
CA ARG A 539 7.93 -11.23 3.55
C ARG A 539 7.71 -9.74 3.27
N HIS A 540 6.54 -9.34 2.75
CA HIS A 540 6.23 -7.93 2.51
C HIS A 540 6.10 -7.13 3.82
N ASN A 541 5.57 -7.73 4.89
CA ASN A 541 5.47 -7.10 6.20
C ASN A 541 6.80 -7.02 6.93
N ALA A 542 7.69 -8.00 6.73
CA ALA A 542 9.09 -7.87 7.13
C ALA A 542 9.78 -6.67 6.45
N MET A 543 9.54 -6.42 5.16
CA MET A 543 10.07 -5.21 4.49
C MET A 543 9.42 -3.91 4.99
N ASN A 544 8.11 -3.90 5.23
CA ASN A 544 7.40 -2.76 5.85
C ASN A 544 8.01 -2.42 7.23
N ALA A 545 8.36 -3.44 8.03
CA ALA A 545 9.01 -3.27 9.32
C ALA A 545 10.41 -2.63 9.21
N LEU A 546 11.22 -3.05 8.24
CA LEU A 546 12.53 -2.44 7.98
C LEU A 546 12.40 -0.97 7.54
N ALA A 547 11.42 -0.65 6.71
CA ALA A 547 11.14 0.73 6.29
C ALA A 547 10.71 1.62 7.47
N ALA A 548 9.81 1.13 8.33
CA ALA A 548 9.36 1.85 9.52
C ALA A 548 10.50 2.07 10.53
N LEU A 549 11.34 1.05 10.77
CA LEU A 549 12.54 1.17 11.61
C LEU A 549 13.52 2.21 11.06
N ALA A 550 13.73 2.25 9.74
CA ALA A 550 14.60 3.22 9.10
C ALA A 550 14.07 4.66 9.24
N LEU A 551 12.77 4.87 9.05
CA LEU A 551 12.11 6.18 9.21
C LEU A 551 12.15 6.65 10.66
N ALA A 552 11.72 5.83 11.62
CA ALA A 552 11.71 6.22 13.03
C ALA A 552 13.14 6.44 13.57
N SER A 553 14.14 5.65 13.12
CA SER A 553 15.56 5.92 13.41
C SER A 553 16.02 7.29 12.92
N ALA A 554 15.46 7.82 11.83
CA ALA A 554 15.79 9.14 11.28
C ALA A 554 15.04 10.29 11.98
N ALA A 555 14.15 9.98 12.93
CA ALA A 555 13.60 10.91 13.91
C ALA A 555 14.22 10.67 15.31
N ASP A 556 15.47 10.21 15.37
CA ASP A 556 16.25 9.95 16.59
C ASP A 556 15.50 9.10 17.65
N CYS A 557 14.80 8.05 17.20
CA CYS A 557 14.10 7.11 18.08
C CYS A 557 15.03 5.97 18.55
N ALA A 558 14.95 5.61 19.83
CA ALA A 558 15.79 4.58 20.42
C ALA A 558 15.39 3.15 19.94
N LEU A 559 16.38 2.37 19.49
CA LEU A 559 16.14 1.07 18.86
C LEU A 559 15.47 0.03 19.77
N GLY A 560 15.84 -0.03 21.06
CA GLY A 560 15.31 -1.02 22.00
C GLY A 560 13.78 -0.96 22.15
N PRO A 561 13.20 0.20 22.54
CA PRO A 561 11.75 0.37 22.61
C PRO A 561 11.04 0.20 21.26
N MET A 562 11.65 0.60 20.14
CA MET A 562 11.10 0.35 18.80
C MET A 562 10.95 -1.15 18.51
N LEU A 563 11.94 -1.99 18.84
CA LEU A 563 11.85 -3.44 18.62
C LEU A 563 10.77 -4.11 19.50
N TYR A 564 10.48 -3.57 20.69
CA TYR A 564 9.32 -3.99 21.46
C TYR A 564 8.01 -3.59 20.77
N GLY A 565 7.88 -2.33 20.34
CA GLY A 565 6.70 -1.83 19.60
C GLY A 565 6.41 -2.66 18.35
N LEU A 566 7.44 -2.90 17.54
CA LEU A 566 7.39 -3.70 16.32
C LEU A 566 6.87 -5.12 16.53
N ARG A 567 7.24 -5.77 17.64
CA ARG A 567 6.76 -7.11 18.01
C ARG A 567 5.27 -7.10 18.39
N GLU A 568 4.80 -6.02 19.00
CA GLU A 568 3.42 -5.93 19.48
C GLU A 568 2.41 -5.48 18.40
N TYR A 569 2.86 -4.74 17.38
CA TYR A 569 2.03 -4.25 16.28
C TYR A 569 1.25 -5.38 15.58
N ARG A 570 -0.07 -5.22 15.45
CA ARG A 570 -0.99 -6.27 14.95
C ARG A 570 -1.38 -6.13 13.47
N GLY A 571 -1.05 -5.01 12.82
CA GLY A 571 -1.54 -4.70 11.48
C GLY A 571 -2.81 -3.84 11.50
N GLU A 572 -3.16 -3.34 10.31
CA GLU A 572 -4.35 -2.51 10.09
C GLU A 572 -5.56 -3.37 9.74
N PRO A 573 -6.79 -2.97 10.11
CA PRO A 573 -8.00 -3.63 9.63
C PRO A 573 -8.07 -3.70 8.11
N HIS A 574 -8.69 -4.76 7.57
CA HIS A 574 -8.86 -5.05 6.15
C HIS A 574 -7.55 -5.22 5.35
N ARG A 575 -6.47 -5.71 5.98
CA ARG A 575 -5.17 -6.02 5.35
C ARG A 575 -4.73 -7.46 5.62
N VAL A 576 -5.36 -8.42 4.95
CA VAL A 576 -5.22 -9.86 5.22
C VAL A 576 -5.57 -10.16 6.69
N GLU A 577 -6.68 -9.57 7.14
CA GLU A 577 -7.22 -9.73 8.50
C GLU A 577 -7.98 -11.07 8.60
N PRO A 578 -7.61 -12.00 9.51
CA PRO A 578 -8.40 -13.21 9.74
C PRO A 578 -9.71 -12.83 10.44
N ILE A 579 -10.85 -13.13 9.81
CA ILE A 579 -12.18 -12.76 10.30
C ILE A 579 -12.99 -13.93 10.87
N ALA A 580 -12.75 -15.16 10.42
CA ALA A 580 -13.46 -16.35 10.88
C ALA A 580 -12.69 -17.65 10.58
N ILE A 581 -13.01 -18.72 11.30
CA ILE A 581 -12.67 -20.11 10.93
C ILE A 581 -13.97 -20.89 10.85
N VAL A 582 -14.21 -21.56 9.72
CA VAL A 582 -15.46 -22.27 9.42
C VAL A 582 -15.09 -23.57 8.69
N ASP A 583 -15.53 -24.73 9.19
CA ASP A 583 -15.16 -26.07 8.68
C ASP A 583 -13.64 -26.26 8.47
N GLU A 584 -12.84 -25.79 9.44
CA GLU A 584 -11.36 -25.77 9.40
C GLU A 584 -10.75 -24.93 8.25
N VAL A 585 -11.54 -24.10 7.58
CA VAL A 585 -11.10 -23.10 6.58
C VAL A 585 -11.05 -21.72 7.25
N GLU A 586 -9.94 -21.00 7.10
CA GLU A 586 -9.76 -19.65 7.66
C GLU A 586 -10.06 -18.56 6.61
N TYR A 587 -10.85 -17.56 6.99
CA TYR A 587 -11.34 -16.51 6.09
C TYR A 587 -10.60 -15.19 6.33
N PHE A 588 -10.11 -14.58 5.25
CA PHE A 588 -9.25 -13.39 5.27
C PHE A 588 -9.85 -12.22 4.49
N ASP A 589 -9.90 -11.05 5.15
CA ASP A 589 -10.29 -9.76 4.58
C ASP A 589 -9.06 -8.93 4.22
N ASP A 590 -8.80 -8.79 2.92
CA ASP A 590 -7.87 -7.84 2.32
C ASP A 590 -8.64 -6.93 1.33
N SER A 591 -9.80 -6.39 1.74
CA SER A 591 -10.58 -5.47 0.89
C SER A 591 -9.79 -4.19 0.51
N LYS A 592 -8.75 -3.82 1.27
CA LYS A 592 -7.77 -2.77 0.91
C LYS A 592 -6.79 -3.18 -0.21
N GLY A 593 -6.85 -4.41 -0.70
CA GLY A 593 -6.09 -4.94 -1.85
C GLY A 593 -6.64 -4.44 -3.19
N THR A 594 -6.68 -3.11 -3.39
CA THR A 594 -7.36 -2.45 -4.54
C THR A 594 -6.51 -2.32 -5.81
N ASN A 595 -5.39 -3.05 -5.88
CA ASN A 595 -4.51 -3.13 -7.05
C ASN A 595 -3.85 -4.52 -7.13
N VAL A 596 -3.42 -4.91 -8.32
CA VAL A 596 -2.82 -6.22 -8.62
C VAL A 596 -1.59 -6.52 -7.73
N GLY A 597 -0.75 -5.52 -7.47
CA GLY A 597 0.45 -5.69 -6.63
C GLY A 597 0.14 -6.04 -5.17
N ALA A 598 -1.00 -5.59 -4.62
CA ALA A 598 -1.44 -5.97 -3.29
C ALA A 598 -1.86 -7.45 -3.24
N THR A 599 -2.70 -7.87 -4.20
CA THR A 599 -3.22 -9.24 -4.29
C THR A 599 -2.13 -10.26 -4.58
N VAL A 600 -1.14 -9.92 -5.41
CA VAL A 600 0.09 -10.73 -5.57
C VAL A 600 0.80 -10.92 -4.22
N ALA A 601 0.96 -9.86 -3.42
CA ALA A 601 1.61 -9.93 -2.12
C ALA A 601 0.82 -10.72 -1.06
N ALA A 602 -0.52 -10.66 -1.10
CA ALA A 602 -1.40 -11.45 -0.24
C ALA A 602 -1.42 -12.94 -0.61
N LEU A 603 -1.53 -13.26 -1.92
CA LEU A 603 -1.48 -14.63 -2.42
C LEU A 603 -0.14 -15.32 -2.14
N ILE A 604 0.99 -14.61 -2.30
CA ILE A 604 2.31 -15.12 -1.90
C ILE A 604 2.38 -15.31 -0.38
N GLY A 605 1.86 -14.36 0.40
CA GLY A 605 1.93 -14.38 1.87
C GLY A 605 1.18 -15.55 2.51
N LEU A 606 -0.05 -15.84 2.09
CA LEU A 606 -0.82 -17.00 2.56
C LEU A 606 -0.42 -18.30 1.86
N GLY A 607 0.01 -18.23 0.61
CA GLY A 607 0.35 -19.36 -0.24
C GLY A 607 1.62 -20.12 0.15
N GLU A 608 2.52 -19.51 0.93
CA GLU A 608 3.70 -20.21 1.48
C GLU A 608 3.33 -21.29 2.51
N GLU A 609 2.14 -21.22 3.12
CA GLU A 609 1.69 -22.15 4.18
C GLU A 609 0.55 -23.10 3.74
N ARG A 610 -0.33 -22.69 2.82
CA ARG A 610 -1.56 -23.42 2.46
C ARG A 610 -2.10 -23.08 1.06
N ARG A 611 -3.14 -23.78 0.58
CA ARG A 611 -3.88 -23.34 -0.62
C ARG A 611 -4.87 -22.23 -0.25
N VAL A 612 -5.17 -21.38 -1.24
CA VAL A 612 -6.10 -20.26 -1.10
C VAL A 612 -7.25 -20.40 -2.10
N VAL A 613 -8.49 -20.13 -1.70
CA VAL A 613 -9.58 -19.83 -2.64
C VAL A 613 -9.82 -18.32 -2.62
N VAL A 614 -9.54 -17.65 -3.73
CA VAL A 614 -9.45 -16.18 -3.77
C VAL A 614 -10.62 -15.54 -4.51
N ILE A 615 -11.17 -14.46 -3.95
CA ILE A 615 -12.18 -13.60 -4.58
C ILE A 615 -11.46 -12.40 -5.22
N LEU A 616 -11.62 -12.25 -6.53
CA LEU A 616 -11.03 -11.19 -7.37
C LEU A 616 -12.12 -10.37 -8.08
N GLY A 617 -11.84 -9.10 -8.36
CA GLY A 617 -12.64 -8.26 -9.22
C GLY A 617 -13.32 -7.05 -8.56
N GLY A 618 -14.09 -6.34 -9.37
CA GLY A 618 -14.48 -4.94 -9.16
C GLY A 618 -14.06 -4.07 -10.35
N GLU A 619 -13.77 -2.79 -10.12
CA GLU A 619 -13.21 -1.87 -11.11
C GLU A 619 -11.66 -1.84 -11.10
N GLY A 620 -11.05 -2.27 -12.20
CA GLY A 620 -9.61 -2.50 -12.34
C GLY A 620 -8.77 -1.30 -12.78
N LYS A 621 -9.39 -0.16 -13.13
CA LYS A 621 -8.73 1.09 -13.57
C LYS A 621 -7.76 0.94 -14.76
N GLY A 622 -7.93 -0.08 -15.60
CA GLY A 622 -7.02 -0.35 -16.72
C GLY A 622 -5.64 -0.90 -16.32
N GLN A 623 -5.51 -1.51 -15.13
CA GLN A 623 -4.33 -2.30 -14.77
C GLN A 623 -4.17 -3.53 -15.67
N ASP A 624 -2.92 -3.95 -15.88
CA ASP A 624 -2.61 -5.30 -16.36
C ASP A 624 -2.77 -6.35 -15.24
N PHE A 625 -3.55 -7.39 -15.53
CA PHE A 625 -3.83 -8.50 -14.62
C PHE A 625 -2.94 -9.75 -14.84
N GLU A 626 -2.12 -9.81 -15.89
CA GLU A 626 -1.20 -10.95 -16.14
C GLU A 626 -0.29 -11.29 -14.93
N PRO A 627 0.21 -10.33 -14.11
CA PRO A 627 1.00 -10.64 -12.92
C PRO A 627 0.30 -11.49 -11.85
N LEU A 628 -1.03 -11.63 -11.88
CA LEU A 628 -1.75 -12.56 -11.00
C LEU A 628 -1.54 -14.04 -11.38
N ALA A 629 -1.18 -14.34 -12.63
CA ALA A 629 -1.21 -15.71 -13.16
C ALA A 629 -0.19 -16.66 -12.52
N GLU A 630 1.00 -16.20 -12.12
CA GLU A 630 2.00 -17.05 -11.45
C GLU A 630 1.61 -17.37 -9.99
N PRO A 631 1.24 -16.39 -9.13
CA PRO A 631 0.71 -16.66 -7.80
C PRO A 631 -0.58 -17.48 -7.81
N VAL A 632 -1.53 -17.21 -8.74
CA VAL A 632 -2.77 -17.99 -8.86
C VAL A 632 -2.46 -19.44 -9.22
N ARG A 633 -1.69 -19.69 -10.29
CA ARG A 633 -1.28 -21.05 -10.68
C ARG A 633 -0.58 -21.80 -9.54
N LYS A 634 0.28 -21.10 -8.79
CA LYS A 634 1.10 -21.70 -7.75
C LYS A 634 0.34 -22.00 -6.46
N TYR A 635 -0.53 -21.10 -6.00
CA TYR A 635 -1.13 -21.16 -4.65
C TYR A 635 -2.66 -21.29 -4.63
N ALA A 636 -3.38 -20.80 -5.64
CA ALA A 636 -4.84 -20.81 -5.61
C ALA A 636 -5.42 -22.20 -5.92
N ARG A 637 -6.38 -22.67 -5.12
CA ARG A 637 -7.17 -23.89 -5.42
C ARG A 637 -8.28 -23.59 -6.42
N ALA A 638 -8.92 -22.42 -6.25
CA ALA A 638 -9.92 -21.89 -7.15
C ALA A 638 -9.93 -20.35 -7.07
N VAL A 639 -10.54 -19.72 -8.05
CA VAL A 639 -10.77 -18.27 -8.12
C VAL A 639 -12.27 -18.04 -8.29
N VAL A 640 -12.81 -17.10 -7.51
CA VAL A 640 -14.14 -16.54 -7.72
C VAL A 640 -13.98 -15.11 -8.23
N LEU A 641 -14.72 -14.77 -9.28
CA LEU A 641 -14.69 -13.49 -9.98
C LEU A 641 -15.99 -12.73 -9.69
N ILE A 642 -15.86 -11.45 -9.35
CA ILE A 642 -16.98 -10.53 -9.08
C ILE A 642 -16.80 -9.20 -9.83
N GLY A 643 -17.91 -8.49 -10.05
CA GLY A 643 -17.87 -7.10 -10.52
C GLY A 643 -17.47 -6.91 -11.99
N ARG A 644 -17.26 -5.64 -12.33
CA ARG A 644 -17.18 -5.11 -13.71
C ARG A 644 -16.10 -5.78 -14.56
N ASP A 645 -14.86 -5.84 -14.08
CA ASP A 645 -13.72 -6.28 -14.87
C ASP A 645 -13.39 -7.78 -14.71
N ALA A 646 -14.31 -8.55 -14.10
CA ALA A 646 -14.21 -10.00 -13.97
C ALA A 646 -13.84 -10.74 -15.28
N PRO A 647 -14.41 -10.42 -16.48
CA PRO A 647 -14.03 -11.07 -17.74
C PRO A 647 -12.58 -10.78 -18.18
N ILE A 648 -12.01 -9.63 -17.78
CA ILE A 648 -10.63 -9.25 -18.09
C ILE A 648 -9.67 -10.07 -17.22
N ILE A 649 -10.01 -10.22 -15.94
CA ILE A 649 -9.29 -11.09 -14.99
C ILE A 649 -9.37 -12.56 -15.43
N GLU A 650 -10.54 -13.02 -15.90
CA GLU A 650 -10.71 -14.37 -16.46
C GLU A 650 -9.77 -14.62 -17.63
N ALA A 651 -9.70 -13.69 -18.60
CA ALA A 651 -8.81 -13.80 -19.75
C ALA A 651 -7.33 -13.88 -19.35
N ALA A 652 -6.89 -13.07 -18.38
CA ALA A 652 -5.52 -13.10 -17.86
C ALA A 652 -5.20 -14.43 -17.11
N LEU A 653 -6.19 -15.02 -16.43
CA LEU A 653 -6.02 -16.24 -15.63
C LEU A 653 -6.32 -17.53 -16.40
N ALA A 654 -6.86 -17.47 -17.63
CA ALA A 654 -7.25 -18.64 -18.42
C ALA A 654 -6.12 -19.66 -18.63
N THR A 655 -4.86 -19.22 -18.70
CA THR A 655 -3.68 -20.09 -18.88
C THR A 655 -3.12 -20.68 -17.57
N THR A 656 -3.77 -20.44 -16.41
CA THR A 656 -3.32 -20.97 -15.12
C THR A 656 -3.71 -22.43 -14.90
N GLY A 657 -4.83 -22.88 -15.49
CA GLY A 657 -5.43 -24.19 -15.22
C GLY A 657 -6.17 -24.29 -13.88
N VAL A 658 -6.32 -23.17 -13.16
CA VAL A 658 -7.09 -23.09 -11.90
C VAL A 658 -8.58 -22.97 -12.22
N SER A 659 -9.45 -23.53 -11.38
CA SER A 659 -10.91 -23.40 -11.55
C SER A 659 -11.35 -21.96 -11.33
N LEU A 660 -11.75 -21.27 -12.40
CA LEU A 660 -12.37 -19.95 -12.37
C LEU A 660 -13.91 -20.11 -12.27
N MET A 661 -14.58 -19.21 -11.54
CA MET A 661 -16.04 -19.17 -11.39
C MET A 661 -16.49 -17.72 -11.26
N HIS A 662 -17.69 -17.37 -11.71
CA HIS A 662 -18.27 -16.04 -11.51
C HIS A 662 -19.33 -16.06 -10.40
N ALA A 663 -19.49 -14.95 -9.70
CA ALA A 663 -20.51 -14.72 -8.68
C ALA A 663 -21.21 -13.37 -8.90
N GLY A 664 -22.54 -13.34 -8.83
CA GLY A 664 -23.32 -12.10 -8.95
C GLY A 664 -23.33 -11.24 -7.69
N SER A 665 -22.97 -11.81 -6.54
CA SER A 665 -22.95 -11.14 -5.23
C SER A 665 -21.88 -11.70 -4.30
N MET A 666 -21.62 -11.03 -3.18
CA MET A 666 -20.62 -11.48 -2.20
C MET A 666 -21.07 -12.75 -1.45
N GLU A 667 -22.37 -12.89 -1.19
CA GLU A 667 -22.97 -14.09 -0.57
C GLU A 667 -22.91 -15.29 -1.51
N GLU A 668 -22.96 -15.05 -2.83
CA GLU A 668 -22.64 -16.08 -3.82
C GLU A 668 -21.15 -16.41 -3.86
N ALA A 669 -20.29 -15.39 -3.80
CA ALA A 669 -18.85 -15.59 -3.81
C ALA A 669 -18.39 -16.43 -2.60
N VAL A 670 -18.87 -16.13 -1.39
CA VAL A 670 -18.58 -16.90 -0.17
C VAL A 670 -19.09 -18.35 -0.28
N ARG A 671 -20.30 -18.58 -0.82
CA ARG A 671 -20.82 -19.94 -1.07
C ARG A 671 -19.95 -20.73 -2.04
N LEU A 672 -19.51 -20.11 -3.15
CA LEU A 672 -18.63 -20.75 -4.13
C LEU A 672 -17.22 -20.98 -3.58
N CYS A 673 -16.69 -20.06 -2.76
CA CYS A 673 -15.43 -20.24 -2.05
C CYS A 673 -15.48 -21.45 -1.11
N ALA A 674 -16.49 -21.52 -0.24
CA ALA A 674 -16.66 -22.62 0.71
C ALA A 674 -16.85 -23.96 0.00
N ALA A 675 -17.65 -24.01 -1.09
CA ALA A 675 -17.86 -25.20 -1.89
C ALA A 675 -16.62 -25.70 -2.67
N ARG A 676 -15.50 -24.96 -2.63
CA ARG A 676 -14.22 -25.36 -3.22
C ARG A 676 -13.07 -25.49 -2.22
N ALA A 677 -13.21 -24.98 -1.00
CA ALA A 677 -12.18 -25.06 0.03
C ALA A 677 -12.18 -26.45 0.69
N ASN A 678 -10.99 -26.89 1.10
CA ASN A 678 -10.78 -28.06 1.95
C ASN A 678 -10.36 -27.61 3.36
N PRO A 679 -10.61 -28.41 4.41
CA PRO A 679 -9.99 -28.23 5.73
C PRO A 679 -8.50 -27.90 5.65
N GLY A 680 -8.07 -26.85 6.35
CA GLY A 680 -6.70 -26.32 6.34
C GLY A 680 -6.37 -25.30 5.23
N ASP A 681 -7.28 -25.06 4.27
CA ASP A 681 -7.13 -23.96 3.30
C ASP A 681 -7.43 -22.59 3.91
N ALA A 682 -7.21 -21.54 3.11
CA ALA A 682 -7.73 -20.19 3.37
C ALA A 682 -8.74 -19.75 2.28
N VAL A 683 -9.72 -18.94 2.65
CA VAL A 683 -10.50 -18.11 1.73
C VAL A 683 -10.01 -16.67 1.84
N LEU A 684 -9.74 -16.01 0.72
CA LEU A 684 -9.18 -14.65 0.69
C LEU A 684 -10.03 -13.73 -0.18
N LEU A 685 -10.59 -12.66 0.41
CA LEU A 685 -11.02 -11.50 -0.35
C LEU A 685 -9.82 -10.56 -0.55
N SER A 686 -9.19 -10.60 -1.73
CA SER A 686 -8.13 -9.65 -2.11
C SER A 686 -8.37 -9.26 -3.58
N PRO A 687 -9.16 -8.22 -3.84
CA PRO A 687 -9.90 -8.08 -5.09
C PRO A 687 -9.09 -7.61 -6.31
N ALA A 688 -7.84 -7.13 -6.15
CA ALA A 688 -7.03 -6.45 -7.15
C ALA A 688 -7.65 -5.16 -7.76
N CYS A 689 -8.86 -4.77 -7.33
CA CYS A 689 -9.70 -3.74 -7.91
C CYS A 689 -10.29 -2.77 -6.87
N ALA A 690 -10.65 -1.57 -7.32
CA ALA A 690 -11.57 -0.69 -6.60
C ALA A 690 -12.97 -1.33 -6.49
N SER A 691 -13.82 -0.77 -5.63
CA SER A 691 -15.10 -1.38 -5.24
C SER A 691 -16.34 -0.64 -5.77
N PHE A 692 -16.16 0.51 -6.43
CA PHE A 692 -17.23 1.47 -6.75
C PHE A 692 -18.27 0.98 -7.77
N ASP A 693 -18.05 -0.18 -8.39
CA ASP A 693 -18.97 -0.84 -9.30
C ASP A 693 -20.03 -1.69 -8.58
N MET A 694 -19.76 -2.14 -7.35
CA MET A 694 -20.67 -2.98 -6.54
C MET A 694 -20.93 -2.44 -5.12
N PHE A 695 -20.06 -1.57 -4.60
CA PHE A 695 -20.07 -1.11 -3.21
C PHE A 695 -19.79 0.41 -3.11
N LYS A 696 -20.06 1.00 -1.94
CA LYS A 696 -19.86 2.44 -1.67
C LYS A 696 -18.37 2.83 -1.67
N ASP A 697 -17.57 1.98 -1.04
CA ASP A 697 -16.16 2.13 -0.70
C ASP A 697 -15.59 0.72 -0.40
N TYR A 698 -14.37 0.58 0.13
CA TYR A 698 -13.80 -0.75 0.39
C TYR A 698 -14.20 -1.28 1.77
N GLU A 699 -14.55 -0.40 2.71
CA GLU A 699 -15.08 -0.71 4.04
C GLU A 699 -16.41 -1.45 3.92
N HIS A 700 -17.36 -0.93 3.13
CA HIS A 700 -18.64 -1.56 2.82
C HIS A 700 -18.47 -2.92 2.13
N ARG A 701 -17.44 -3.08 1.28
CA ARG A 701 -17.10 -4.38 0.65
C ARG A 701 -16.58 -5.40 1.68
N ALA A 702 -15.84 -4.95 2.69
CA ALA A 702 -15.40 -5.79 3.80
C ALA A 702 -16.53 -6.14 4.77
N GLU A 703 -17.41 -5.18 5.07
CA GLU A 703 -18.61 -5.36 5.91
C GLU A 703 -19.51 -6.45 5.32
N VAL A 704 -19.91 -6.33 4.05
CA VAL A 704 -20.73 -7.33 3.34
C VAL A 704 -20.02 -8.69 3.23
N PHE A 705 -18.69 -8.74 3.13
CA PHE A 705 -17.94 -10.00 3.16
C PHE A 705 -17.98 -10.67 4.54
N ARG A 706 -17.84 -9.91 5.62
CA ARG A 706 -17.95 -10.42 7.00
C ARG A 706 -19.38 -10.92 7.28
N GLU A 707 -20.40 -10.19 6.86
CA GLU A 707 -21.81 -10.61 6.94
C GLU A 707 -22.06 -11.90 6.14
N ALA A 708 -21.57 -12.00 4.91
CA ALA A 708 -21.71 -13.19 4.07
C ALA A 708 -21.01 -14.43 4.67
N VAL A 709 -19.84 -14.27 5.28
CA VAL A 709 -19.12 -15.36 5.98
C VAL A 709 -19.84 -15.77 7.25
N GLN A 710 -20.36 -14.82 8.04
CA GLN A 710 -21.15 -15.10 9.23
C GLN A 710 -22.45 -15.84 8.88
N ALA A 711 -23.20 -15.36 7.88
CA ALA A 711 -24.42 -16.04 7.40
C ALA A 711 -24.14 -17.45 6.84
N TYR A 712 -22.96 -17.69 6.27
CA TYR A 712 -22.53 -19.03 5.86
C TYR A 712 -22.15 -19.93 7.07
N ALA A 713 -21.63 -19.36 8.15
CA ALA A 713 -21.34 -20.08 9.40
C ALA A 713 -22.62 -20.45 10.16
N ASP A 714 -23.59 -19.54 10.23
CA ASP A 714 -24.89 -19.73 10.91
C ASP A 714 -25.90 -20.58 10.10
N SER A 715 -25.61 -20.84 8.82
CA SER A 715 -26.44 -21.70 7.97
C SER A 715 -26.48 -23.14 8.50
N PRO A 716 -27.66 -23.72 8.79
CA PRO A 716 -27.75 -25.01 9.48
C PRO A 716 -27.22 -26.17 8.63
N ARG A 717 -25.99 -26.61 8.92
CA ARG A 717 -25.36 -27.77 8.27
C ARG A 717 -26.11 -29.03 8.64
N GLY A 718 -26.60 -29.75 7.64
CA GLY A 718 -27.60 -30.79 7.81
C GLY A 718 -27.12 -31.97 8.65
N LEU A 719 -27.93 -32.34 9.64
CA LEU A 719 -27.89 -33.65 10.31
C LEU A 719 -28.29 -34.76 9.31
N LEU A 720 -27.39 -35.09 8.39
CA LEU A 720 -27.51 -36.19 7.41
C LEU A 720 -26.26 -37.07 7.43
N GLY A 721 -25.88 -37.51 8.63
CA GLY A 721 -25.15 -38.76 8.78
C GLY A 721 -26.08 -39.95 8.45
N GLU A 722 -25.53 -40.94 7.74
CA GLU A 722 -26.08 -42.30 7.62
C GLU A 722 -27.52 -42.47 7.09
N HIS A 723 -27.70 -42.32 5.78
CA HIS A 723 -28.60 -43.21 5.04
C HIS A 723 -27.94 -43.77 3.78
N THR A 724 -27.22 -44.88 3.95
CA THR A 724 -26.77 -45.75 2.86
C THR A 724 -28.01 -46.36 2.17
N PRO A 725 -28.22 -46.15 0.85
CA PRO A 725 -29.27 -46.87 0.14
C PRO A 725 -28.84 -48.32 -0.03
N THR A 726 -29.45 -49.24 0.72
CA THR A 726 -29.33 -50.67 0.46
C THR A 726 -29.91 -50.99 -0.92
N GLN A 727 -29.25 -51.89 -1.65
CA GLN A 727 -29.72 -52.34 -2.95
C GLN A 727 -31.05 -53.07 -2.83
N ASP A 728 -32.01 -52.72 -3.69
CA ASP A 728 -33.07 -53.63 -4.10
C ASP A 728 -33.35 -53.43 -5.60
N ALA A 729 -33.39 -54.53 -6.35
CA ALA A 729 -33.47 -54.50 -7.81
C ALA A 729 -34.87 -54.99 -8.28
N PRO A 730 -35.66 -54.14 -8.96
CA PRO A 730 -36.96 -54.58 -9.48
C PRO A 730 -36.78 -55.47 -10.71
N SER A 731 -36.93 -56.78 -10.51
CA SER A 731 -36.95 -57.77 -11.59
C SER A 731 -38.16 -57.58 -12.51
N SER A 732 -37.94 -57.48 -13.82
CA SER A 732 -38.99 -57.25 -14.80
C SER A 732 -39.76 -58.53 -15.17
N SER A 733 -40.95 -58.74 -14.59
CA SER A 733 -41.99 -59.58 -15.20
C SER A 733 -43.38 -59.24 -14.66
N ALA A 734 -44.29 -58.83 -15.55
CA ALA A 734 -45.70 -58.60 -15.26
C ALA A 734 -46.54 -59.01 -16.47
N SER A 735 -46.99 -60.26 -16.48
CA SER A 735 -48.04 -60.78 -17.37
C SER A 735 -48.96 -61.64 -16.50
N GLY A 736 -50.11 -61.09 -16.11
CA GLY A 736 -50.89 -61.60 -14.99
C GLY A 736 -51.79 -62.80 -15.29
N SER A 737 -52.49 -63.24 -14.25
CA SER A 737 -53.77 -63.96 -14.32
C SER A 737 -54.59 -63.65 -13.08
N MET A 738 -55.88 -63.95 -13.15
CA MET A 738 -56.92 -63.65 -12.16
C MET A 738 -56.85 -64.53 -10.90
N GLU A 739 -57.65 -64.14 -9.89
CA GLU A 739 -58.18 -64.97 -8.79
C GLU A 739 -57.15 -65.47 -7.74
N GLU A 740 -57.51 -65.73 -6.46
CA GLU A 740 -58.80 -65.64 -5.76
C GLU A 740 -58.61 -65.16 -4.30
N GLN A 741 -59.66 -65.25 -3.47
CA GLN A 741 -59.64 -65.02 -2.00
C GLN A 741 -58.84 -66.17 -1.32
N VAL A 742 -58.30 -66.06 -0.10
CA VAL A 742 -58.75 -65.41 1.15
C VAL A 742 -57.57 -64.85 1.94
#